data_AF-A0A936K5R6-F1
#
_entry.id   AF-A0A936K5R6-F1
#
_cell.length_a   1.000
_cell.length_b   1.000
_cell.length_c   1.000
_cell.angle_alpha   90.00
_cell.angle_beta   90.00
_cell.angle_gamma   90.00
#
_symmetry.space_group_name_H-M   'P 1'
#
loop_
_entity.id
_entity.type
_entity.pdbx_description
1 polymer ?
#
loop_
_entity_poly.entity_id
_entity_poly.type
_entity_poly.pdbx_seq_one_letter_code
_entity_poly.pdbx_strand_id
1 'polypeptide(L)'
;MAAGRTAGWFDAAEDMDWYWLDLVAGQRFHVELQGGRLGDQRPLMKLVSPTGEVLNLTPSLHAGPSDVQDFSAVAPVAGRHSLLVAAPPAAWPGAPLPLPYQLSLSNIGADAEPDRRVDALRLVPDQSRSASFDQTGDRDTYAVDAVAGQRVLFEVYGIGFQVSSYAARLYGPGDTDTGIATLSSLSQIRFVSAIEQSGRFTLDLQSRAEIGGPATAVPVGYTVTAHLLPADDHAGTFGAAEALAVGQTARGVLDLPGDLDAFAVDLVAGQRYGFELATGVGSAVAGLVALRLYDTAANLLREGRITNAVAAALSFEPETSGRYVLRAEAPVSVTAGALGSGAYELHSALWAADDLPGRLSAAPTLAIGDERAIGFDQAADLDIVRFYAQAGERFTLNLTTAAGAPAAAALAVVDGMQPLPPRLVDSAGGSLQVVATYAGWHYALVSPASAASSASLAGSYRLRVDARGADDHGDAPVVGTPIAVGETASGRVDLGGDIDWFRVDLQAGRRYQFELTIPASDLAIGVAPDLVLADMAGNDLYAAALGARGNAVSRFVFSPAQDGSYALRPAGVASYTLQVDAVAADDVADLAALARPLDVAVTYQALGMVVQGGDGPELFIGGSRDDQFYGDGGADILSGGPGNDLLDGGAAIDLARYPGTKVDYRLSHGAGSWAVQDLRGALGTDTLVGVERLAFEGSPTALALDLDGQAGVVAKLIGALFGPAWLARADVVGVGLAALPTMSPLELAQVAVTSDLFASEVGSHSNRDFVFAVYTHVFGRPPANADLQAYTALLDRGEYTQATLALAAADAPQNLVNIDFVGLQAGGIEYLPG
;
A
#
# COMPACT_ATOMS: atom_id res chain seq x y z
N MET A 1 10.67 6.66 -53.42
CA MET A 1 11.92 6.44 -52.67
C MET A 1 12.08 4.96 -52.47
N ALA A 2 13.23 4.43 -52.87
CA ALA A 2 13.74 3.17 -52.33
C ALA A 2 14.32 3.44 -50.93
N ALA A 3 14.65 2.38 -50.16
CA ALA A 3 15.30 2.54 -48.87
C ALA A 3 16.56 3.44 -48.98
N GLY A 4 16.70 4.42 -48.10
CA GLY A 4 17.74 5.45 -48.17
C GLY A 4 17.33 6.79 -47.54
N ARG A 5 18.20 7.79 -47.67
CA ARG A 5 18.00 9.17 -47.16
C ARG A 5 17.83 10.17 -48.30
N THR A 6 16.89 11.09 -48.14
CA THR A 6 16.62 12.19 -49.07
C THR A 6 16.49 13.50 -48.29
N ALA A 7 17.09 14.57 -48.79
CA ALA A 7 16.95 15.90 -48.18
C ALA A 7 15.81 16.68 -48.87
N GLY A 8 15.15 17.55 -48.11
CA GLY A 8 14.12 18.47 -48.59
C GLY A 8 14.20 19.81 -47.86
N TRP A 9 13.41 20.77 -48.34
CA TRP A 9 13.34 22.12 -47.78
C TRP A 9 11.90 22.60 -47.80
N PHE A 10 11.42 23.14 -46.68
CA PHE A 10 10.19 23.93 -46.68
C PHE A 10 10.53 25.35 -47.12
N ASP A 11 10.09 25.76 -48.30
CA ASP A 11 10.39 27.08 -48.86
C ASP A 11 9.31 28.14 -48.55
N ALA A 12 8.12 27.71 -48.12
CA ALA A 12 6.98 28.55 -47.77
C ALA A 12 6.24 28.07 -46.50
N ALA A 13 5.44 28.97 -45.92
CA ALA A 13 4.65 28.79 -44.69
C ALA A 13 3.52 27.72 -44.76
N GLU A 14 3.28 27.18 -45.95
CA GLU A 14 2.28 26.13 -46.24
C GLU A 14 2.85 25.13 -47.25
N ASP A 15 4.18 25.03 -47.32
CA ASP A 15 4.85 24.15 -48.27
C ASP A 15 4.57 22.68 -47.94
N MET A 16 4.36 21.88 -48.98
CA MET A 16 3.94 20.49 -48.90
C MET A 16 4.73 19.65 -49.90
N ASP A 17 5.62 18.82 -49.38
CA ASP A 17 6.39 17.88 -50.16
C ASP A 17 5.71 16.51 -50.20
N TRP A 18 5.72 15.90 -51.38
CA TRP A 18 5.13 14.58 -51.61
C TRP A 18 6.18 13.57 -52.04
N TYR A 19 6.27 12.49 -51.29
CA TYR A 19 7.16 11.36 -51.56
C TYR A 19 6.35 10.11 -51.88
N TRP A 20 6.89 9.30 -52.79
CA TRP A 20 6.24 8.10 -53.28
C TRP A 20 6.96 6.91 -52.67
N LEU A 21 6.28 5.97 -52.02
CA LEU A 21 6.87 4.75 -51.47
C LEU A 21 6.29 3.54 -52.20
N ASP A 22 7.15 2.79 -52.89
CA ASP A 22 6.72 1.54 -53.54
C ASP A 22 6.87 0.40 -52.52
N LEU A 23 5.75 -0.05 -51.95
CA LEU A 23 5.69 -1.05 -50.87
C LEU A 23 4.98 -2.33 -51.34
N VAL A 24 5.38 -3.48 -50.80
CA VAL A 24 4.70 -4.78 -51.00
C VAL A 24 3.72 -5.01 -49.85
N ALA A 25 2.59 -5.69 -50.10
CA ALA A 25 1.65 -6.05 -49.04
C ALA A 25 2.36 -6.87 -47.95
N GLY A 26 2.19 -6.49 -46.69
CA GLY A 26 2.87 -7.11 -45.55
C GLY A 26 4.32 -6.64 -45.33
N GLN A 27 4.88 -5.79 -46.20
CA GLN A 27 6.21 -5.21 -46.01
C GLN A 27 6.20 -4.29 -44.78
N ARG A 28 7.12 -4.52 -43.85
CA ARG A 28 7.35 -3.65 -42.70
C ARG A 28 8.36 -2.56 -43.10
N PHE A 29 8.10 -1.33 -42.70
CA PHE A 29 8.94 -0.18 -43.05
C PHE A 29 8.92 0.89 -41.95
N HIS A 30 9.97 1.70 -41.93
CA HIS A 30 10.17 2.80 -41.00
C HIS A 30 10.52 4.08 -41.75
N VAL A 31 9.88 5.17 -41.33
CA VAL A 31 10.09 6.51 -41.89
C VAL A 31 10.55 7.42 -40.77
N GLU A 32 11.66 8.13 -40.99
CA GLU A 32 12.23 9.09 -40.06
C GLU A 32 12.40 10.44 -40.74
N LEU A 33 11.95 11.53 -40.10
CA LEU A 33 12.08 12.90 -40.54
C LEU A 33 12.88 13.69 -39.50
N GLN A 34 14.05 14.17 -39.89
CA GLN A 34 14.93 14.99 -39.07
C GLN A 34 14.93 16.44 -39.55
N GLY A 35 14.66 17.40 -38.66
CA GLY A 35 14.67 18.84 -38.97
C GLY A 35 13.31 19.44 -39.36
N GLY A 36 13.31 20.60 -40.02
CA GLY A 36 12.10 21.27 -40.48
C GLY A 36 11.25 21.98 -39.41
N ARG A 37 11.77 22.13 -38.18
CA ARG A 37 11.05 22.74 -37.04
C ARG A 37 11.06 24.27 -37.09
N LEU A 38 9.97 24.90 -36.61
CA LEU A 38 9.85 26.35 -36.42
C LEU A 38 9.41 26.67 -34.99
N GLY A 39 10.34 27.09 -34.13
CA GLY A 39 10.05 27.26 -32.69
C GLY A 39 9.64 25.92 -32.07
N ASP A 40 8.48 25.84 -31.43
CA ASP A 40 7.93 24.57 -30.91
C ASP A 40 7.03 23.81 -31.91
N GLN A 41 6.77 24.39 -33.08
CA GLN A 41 5.92 23.79 -34.11
C GLN A 41 6.73 22.87 -35.03
N ARG A 42 6.20 21.66 -35.27
CA ARG A 42 6.87 20.61 -36.05
C ARG A 42 6.15 20.32 -37.38
N PRO A 43 6.86 19.78 -38.39
CA PRO A 43 6.26 19.35 -39.64
C PRO A 43 5.21 18.24 -39.46
N LEU A 44 4.21 18.20 -40.33
CA LEU A 44 3.19 17.16 -40.37
C LEU A 44 3.63 16.03 -41.33
N MET A 45 3.52 14.77 -40.88
CA MET A 45 3.67 13.59 -41.76
C MET A 45 2.35 12.83 -41.89
N LYS A 46 1.96 12.47 -43.12
CA LYS A 46 0.80 11.61 -43.40
C LYS A 46 1.09 10.62 -44.50
N LEU A 47 0.76 9.35 -44.29
CA LEU A 47 0.86 8.31 -45.30
C LEU A 47 -0.52 7.99 -45.89
N VAL A 48 -0.61 7.96 -47.21
CA VAL A 48 -1.83 7.64 -47.96
C VAL A 48 -1.59 6.37 -48.77
N SER A 49 -2.49 5.41 -48.64
CA SER A 49 -2.43 4.14 -49.35
C SER A 49 -2.74 4.32 -50.86
N PRO A 50 -2.40 3.33 -51.71
CA PRO A 50 -2.79 3.32 -53.12
C PRO A 50 -4.31 3.39 -53.35
N THR A 51 -5.11 3.00 -52.36
CA THR A 51 -6.58 3.05 -52.41
C THR A 51 -7.14 4.41 -51.98
N GLY A 52 -6.28 5.36 -51.59
CA GLY A 52 -6.66 6.70 -51.14
C GLY A 52 -7.00 6.78 -49.65
N GLU A 53 -6.77 5.71 -48.89
CA GLU A 53 -6.99 5.70 -47.44
C GLU A 53 -5.83 6.38 -46.73
N VAL A 54 -6.14 7.35 -45.86
CA VAL A 54 -5.12 7.96 -44.99
C VAL A 54 -4.85 6.99 -43.85
N LEU A 55 -3.64 6.46 -43.80
CA LEU A 55 -3.19 5.62 -42.70
C LEU A 55 -2.90 6.57 -41.53
N ASN A 56 -3.75 6.53 -40.51
CA ASN A 56 -3.61 7.33 -39.28
C ASN A 56 -2.44 6.78 -38.44
N LEU A 57 -1.22 7.03 -38.91
CA LEU A 57 0.00 6.73 -38.20
C LEU A 57 0.32 7.94 -37.34
N THR A 58 0.39 7.73 -36.02
CA THR A 58 0.76 8.79 -35.07
C THR A 58 2.29 8.80 -34.99
N PRO A 59 2.99 9.83 -35.49
CA PRO A 59 4.45 9.87 -35.40
C PRO A 59 4.91 9.91 -33.95
N SER A 60 5.95 9.16 -33.61
CA SER A 60 6.62 9.26 -32.32
C SER A 60 7.43 10.55 -32.26
N LEU A 61 7.48 11.17 -31.08
CA LEU A 61 8.18 12.42 -30.84
C LEU A 61 9.39 12.13 -29.96
N HIS A 62 10.60 12.32 -30.49
CA HIS A 62 11.83 12.21 -29.71
C HIS A 62 12.15 13.56 -29.04
N ALA A 63 12.21 13.59 -27.70
CA ALA A 63 12.67 14.74 -26.93
C ALA A 63 14.18 14.63 -26.70
N GLY A 64 14.97 15.22 -27.59
CA GLY A 64 16.43 15.28 -27.51
C GLY A 64 17.00 16.34 -28.45
N PRO A 65 18.33 16.56 -28.48
CA PRO A 65 18.97 17.53 -29.36
C PRO A 65 18.80 17.22 -30.86
N SER A 66 18.32 16.03 -31.20
CA SER A 66 17.93 15.62 -32.54
C SER A 66 16.43 15.82 -32.75
N ASP A 67 16.05 16.86 -33.51
CA ASP A 67 14.67 17.12 -33.95
C ASP A 67 14.15 16.03 -34.90
N VAL A 68 13.82 14.86 -34.36
CA VAL A 68 13.44 13.66 -35.14
C VAL A 68 11.98 13.29 -34.86
N GLN A 69 11.21 13.11 -35.93
CA GLN A 69 9.88 12.52 -35.93
C GLN A 69 9.91 11.23 -36.74
N ASP A 70 9.28 10.17 -36.27
CA ASP A 70 9.34 8.88 -36.97
C ASP A 70 8.06 8.05 -36.82
N PHE A 71 7.88 7.06 -37.67
CA PHE A 71 6.85 6.03 -37.50
C PHE A 71 7.26 4.73 -38.20
N SER A 72 6.71 3.61 -37.69
CA SER A 72 6.84 2.28 -38.30
C SER A 72 5.46 1.72 -38.61
N ALA A 73 5.32 1.02 -39.74
CA ALA A 73 4.06 0.42 -40.13
C ALA A 73 4.24 -0.83 -41.01
N VAL A 74 3.18 -1.63 -41.10
CA VAL A 74 3.05 -2.72 -42.06
C VAL A 74 2.21 -2.23 -43.22
N ALA A 75 2.71 -2.36 -44.45
CA ALA A 75 1.98 -1.96 -45.64
C ALA A 75 0.73 -2.86 -45.82
N PRO A 76 -0.50 -2.31 -45.70
CA PRO A 76 -1.72 -3.13 -45.73
C PRO A 76 -2.02 -3.67 -47.13
N VAL A 77 -1.59 -2.96 -48.16
CA VAL A 77 -1.76 -3.34 -49.57
C VAL A 77 -0.45 -3.16 -50.33
N ALA A 78 -0.27 -3.93 -51.40
CA ALA A 78 0.87 -3.73 -52.28
C ALA A 78 0.60 -2.52 -53.19
N GLY A 79 1.62 -1.70 -53.40
CA GLY A 79 1.59 -0.60 -54.34
C GLY A 79 2.24 0.66 -53.82
N ARG A 80 1.99 1.71 -54.57
CA ARG A 80 2.60 3.03 -54.40
C ARG A 80 1.82 3.87 -53.40
N HIS A 81 2.40 4.06 -52.23
CA HIS A 81 1.89 4.91 -51.17
C HIS A 81 2.42 6.33 -51.32
N SER A 82 1.64 7.32 -50.91
CA SER A 82 2.02 8.73 -50.95
C SER A 82 2.26 9.23 -49.54
N LEU A 83 3.49 9.63 -49.23
CA LEU A 83 3.85 10.29 -47.98
C LEU A 83 3.87 11.80 -48.20
N LEU A 84 2.98 12.48 -47.49
CA LEU A 84 2.95 13.92 -47.37
C LEU A 84 3.83 14.36 -46.20
N VAL A 85 4.71 15.32 -46.46
CA VAL A 85 5.50 16.04 -45.46
C VAL A 85 5.18 17.52 -45.62
N ALA A 86 4.49 18.12 -44.65
CA ALA A 86 4.04 19.52 -44.73
C ALA A 86 4.73 20.39 -43.68
N ALA A 87 5.03 21.63 -44.07
CA ALA A 87 5.60 22.64 -43.19
C ALA A 87 4.71 22.84 -41.95
N PRO A 88 5.29 23.18 -40.79
CA PRO A 88 4.50 23.54 -39.61
C PRO A 88 3.57 24.74 -39.95
N PRO A 89 2.30 24.75 -39.52
CA PRO A 89 1.38 25.84 -39.82
C PRO A 89 1.95 27.16 -39.26
N ALA A 90 2.30 28.09 -40.16
CA ALA A 90 3.09 29.25 -39.78
C ALA A 90 2.34 30.19 -38.84
N ALA A 91 2.91 30.39 -37.65
CA ALA A 91 2.67 31.56 -36.85
C ALA A 91 3.58 32.71 -37.36
N TRP A 92 2.99 33.57 -38.20
CA TRP A 92 3.34 34.98 -38.44
C TRP A 92 4.33 35.29 -39.60
N PRO A 93 4.19 36.47 -40.26
CA PRO A 93 5.08 36.89 -41.36
C PRO A 93 6.52 37.12 -40.88
N GLY A 94 7.50 36.41 -41.45
CA GLY A 94 8.93 36.56 -41.14
C GLY A 94 9.67 35.30 -40.66
N ALA A 95 9.04 34.12 -40.72
CA ALA A 95 9.67 32.83 -40.44
C ALA A 95 10.98 32.62 -41.25
N PRO A 96 12.06 32.08 -40.66
CA PRO A 96 13.31 31.77 -41.35
C PRO A 96 13.11 30.60 -42.33
N LEU A 97 12.64 30.91 -43.53
CA LEU A 97 12.54 29.99 -44.66
C LEU A 97 13.71 30.23 -45.62
N PRO A 98 14.29 29.18 -46.25
CA PRO A 98 13.83 27.79 -46.22
C PRO A 98 14.31 27.00 -44.99
N LEU A 99 13.48 26.07 -44.49
CA LEU A 99 13.84 25.14 -43.42
C LEU A 99 14.28 23.78 -43.99
N PRO A 100 15.53 23.35 -43.76
CA PRO A 100 16.00 22.04 -44.23
C PRO A 100 15.43 20.90 -43.37
N TYR A 101 15.15 19.77 -44.02
CA TYR A 101 14.88 18.51 -43.35
C TYR A 101 15.51 17.34 -44.10
N GLN A 102 15.69 16.23 -43.41
CA GLN A 102 16.18 14.98 -43.96
C GLN A 102 15.17 13.88 -43.67
N LEU A 103 14.71 13.21 -44.72
CA LEU A 103 13.78 12.11 -44.67
C LEU A 103 14.53 10.80 -44.94
N SER A 104 14.33 9.79 -44.10
CA SER A 104 14.89 8.46 -44.29
C SER A 104 13.78 7.41 -44.34
N LEU A 105 13.94 6.45 -45.25
CA LEU A 105 13.09 5.27 -45.38
C LEU A 105 13.97 4.04 -45.18
N SER A 106 13.60 3.16 -44.27
CA SER A 106 14.24 1.86 -44.09
C SER A 106 13.20 0.74 -44.15
N ASN A 107 13.60 -0.40 -44.71
CA ASN A 107 12.82 -1.63 -44.60
C ASN A 107 13.20 -2.27 -43.27
N ILE A 108 12.21 -2.62 -42.46
CA ILE A 108 12.42 -3.47 -41.30
C ILE A 108 12.13 -4.89 -41.79
N GLY A 109 13.09 -5.80 -41.68
CA GLY A 109 12.92 -7.18 -42.11
C GLY A 109 11.87 -7.93 -41.28
N ALA A 110 11.60 -9.19 -41.62
CA ALA A 110 11.21 -10.16 -40.60
C ALA A 110 12.48 -10.35 -39.76
N ASP A 111 12.45 -9.82 -38.54
CA ASP A 111 13.53 -9.74 -37.56
C ASP A 111 14.93 -9.36 -38.12
N ALA A 112 15.30 -8.08 -37.96
CA ALA A 112 16.60 -7.56 -38.40
C ALA A 112 17.65 -7.58 -37.28
N GLU A 113 17.27 -7.98 -36.07
CA GLU A 113 18.04 -7.91 -34.85
C GLU A 113 18.52 -9.33 -34.46
N PRO A 114 19.69 -9.51 -33.83
CA PRO A 114 20.13 -10.83 -33.39
C PRO A 114 19.49 -11.23 -32.06
N ASP A 115 18.89 -12.41 -31.95
CA ASP A 115 18.31 -12.91 -30.68
C ASP A 115 19.34 -13.50 -29.71
N ARG A 116 20.54 -13.77 -30.21
CA ARG A 116 21.61 -14.41 -29.43
C ARG A 116 22.63 -13.37 -29.03
N ARG A 117 22.92 -13.30 -27.72
CA ARG A 117 23.94 -12.39 -27.16
C ARG A 117 25.33 -12.53 -27.81
N VAL A 118 25.69 -13.74 -28.24
CA VAL A 118 26.97 -13.99 -28.94
C VAL A 118 27.04 -13.25 -30.29
N ASP A 119 25.88 -13.02 -30.90
CA ASP A 119 25.71 -12.34 -32.18
C ASP A 119 25.20 -10.90 -31.98
N ALA A 120 25.16 -10.42 -30.73
CA ALA A 120 24.55 -9.15 -30.36
C ALA A 120 25.05 -7.99 -31.21
N LEU A 121 24.08 -7.18 -31.62
CA LEU A 121 24.28 -6.11 -32.56
C LEU A 121 25.05 -4.95 -31.94
N ARG A 122 26.19 -4.61 -32.51
CA ARG A 122 27.02 -3.53 -31.98
C ARG A 122 26.38 -2.17 -32.21
N LEU A 123 26.11 -1.46 -31.11
CA LEU A 123 25.67 -0.07 -31.11
C LEU A 123 26.87 0.88 -31.20
N VAL A 124 26.66 2.01 -31.86
CA VAL A 124 27.56 3.16 -31.82
C VAL A 124 27.10 4.04 -30.65
N PRO A 125 27.97 4.40 -29.70
CA PRO A 125 27.59 5.26 -28.59
C PRO A 125 26.93 6.56 -29.07
N ASP A 126 25.90 6.99 -28.35
CA ASP A 126 25.10 8.20 -28.59
C ASP A 126 24.34 8.23 -29.92
N GLN A 127 24.24 7.11 -30.64
CA GLN A 127 23.42 6.98 -31.83
C GLN A 127 22.22 6.07 -31.56
N SER A 128 21.02 6.63 -31.75
CA SER A 128 19.78 5.87 -31.66
C SER A 128 19.61 4.94 -32.85
N ARG A 129 19.07 3.76 -32.58
CA ARG A 129 18.71 2.77 -33.59
C ARG A 129 17.26 2.34 -33.39
N SER A 130 16.49 2.38 -34.47
CA SER A 130 15.12 1.86 -34.52
C SER A 130 15.12 0.34 -34.74
N ALA A 131 14.26 -0.36 -34.02
CA ALA A 131 14.01 -1.80 -34.07
C ALA A 131 12.55 -2.10 -33.74
N SER A 132 12.14 -3.37 -33.79
CA SER A 132 10.77 -3.76 -33.46
C SER A 132 10.68 -5.17 -32.91
N PHE A 133 9.84 -5.37 -31.90
CA PHE A 133 9.41 -6.71 -31.55
C PHE A 133 8.43 -7.23 -32.59
N ASP A 134 8.86 -8.30 -33.22
CA ASP A 134 8.42 -8.76 -34.51
C ASP A 134 7.40 -9.91 -34.39
N GLN A 135 7.47 -10.64 -33.26
CA GLN A 135 6.62 -11.75 -32.82
C GLN A 135 6.46 -11.77 -31.28
N THR A 136 5.51 -12.54 -30.77
CA THR A 136 5.38 -12.76 -29.32
C THR A 136 6.54 -13.64 -28.81
N GLY A 137 7.26 -13.15 -27.79
CA GLY A 137 8.43 -13.84 -27.26
C GLY A 137 9.72 -13.54 -28.02
N ASP A 138 9.64 -12.62 -28.99
CA ASP A 138 10.78 -12.09 -29.74
C ASP A 138 11.80 -11.42 -28.81
N ARG A 139 13.07 -11.53 -29.19
CA ARG A 139 14.21 -11.17 -28.36
C ARG A 139 15.27 -10.49 -29.21
N ASP A 140 15.64 -9.28 -28.82
CA ASP A 140 16.63 -8.48 -29.52
C ASP A 140 17.85 -8.25 -28.64
N THR A 141 19.05 -8.51 -29.17
CA THR A 141 20.31 -8.35 -28.42
C THR A 141 21.23 -7.31 -29.03
N TYR A 142 21.77 -6.45 -28.16
CA TYR A 142 22.62 -5.31 -28.51
C TYR A 142 23.92 -5.34 -27.72
N ALA A 143 24.98 -4.75 -28.25
CA ALA A 143 26.29 -4.73 -27.62
C ALA A 143 26.96 -3.36 -27.67
N VAL A 144 27.67 -2.98 -26.61
CA VAL A 144 28.58 -1.84 -26.57
C VAL A 144 29.89 -2.27 -25.91
N ASP A 145 31.01 -1.77 -26.43
CA ASP A 145 32.32 -2.00 -25.80
C ASP A 145 32.58 -0.84 -24.83
N ALA A 146 32.87 -1.16 -23.56
CA ALA A 146 33.17 -0.19 -22.52
C ALA A 146 34.52 -0.52 -21.85
N VAL A 147 35.18 0.49 -21.29
CA VAL A 147 36.43 0.29 -20.52
C VAL A 147 36.17 0.37 -19.01
N ALA A 148 37.01 -0.35 -18.25
CA ALA A 148 36.97 -0.32 -16.79
C ALA A 148 37.03 1.12 -16.26
N GLY A 149 36.14 1.43 -15.31
CA GLY A 149 35.95 2.76 -14.75
C GLY A 149 34.96 3.64 -15.51
N GLN A 150 34.36 3.19 -16.62
CA GLN A 150 33.21 3.89 -17.22
C GLN A 150 31.90 3.42 -16.59
N ARG A 151 30.82 4.15 -16.86
CA ARG A 151 29.44 3.68 -16.70
C ARG A 151 28.80 3.54 -18.08
N VAL A 152 27.94 2.55 -18.28
CA VAL A 152 27.15 2.40 -19.52
C VAL A 152 25.69 2.71 -19.22
N LEU A 153 25.11 3.64 -19.99
CA LEU A 153 23.67 3.90 -19.98
C LEU A 153 23.00 3.40 -21.25
N PHE A 154 22.10 2.42 -21.16
CA PHE A 154 21.21 2.09 -22.28
C PHE A 154 19.87 2.80 -22.11
N GLU A 155 19.39 3.48 -23.15
CA GLU A 155 18.05 4.03 -23.23
C GLU A 155 17.24 3.28 -24.29
N VAL A 156 16.12 2.70 -23.91
CA VAL A 156 15.15 2.07 -24.82
C VAL A 156 13.84 2.83 -24.73
N TYR A 157 13.32 3.31 -25.86
CA TYR A 157 12.07 4.04 -25.93
C TYR A 157 11.07 3.33 -26.84
N GLY A 158 9.85 3.13 -26.39
CA GLY A 158 8.88 2.29 -27.09
C GLY A 158 7.52 2.93 -27.31
N ILE A 159 6.90 2.67 -28.46
CA ILE A 159 5.64 3.30 -28.89
C ILE A 159 4.45 2.42 -28.49
N GLY A 160 3.60 2.85 -27.55
CA GLY A 160 2.52 1.99 -27.02
C GLY A 160 3.02 0.91 -26.05
N PHE A 161 4.22 1.10 -25.51
CA PHE A 161 4.80 0.27 -24.46
C PHE A 161 3.93 0.31 -23.20
N GLN A 162 3.66 -0.87 -22.65
CA GLN A 162 3.46 -1.07 -21.22
C GLN A 162 4.71 -1.81 -20.76
N VAL A 163 5.50 -1.20 -19.88
CA VAL A 163 6.81 -1.76 -19.47
C VAL A 163 6.67 -3.11 -18.75
N SER A 164 5.51 -3.38 -18.17
CA SER A 164 5.13 -4.69 -17.61
C SER A 164 5.13 -5.83 -18.63
N SER A 165 5.07 -5.50 -19.93
CA SER A 165 5.00 -6.44 -21.05
C SER A 165 6.37 -6.76 -21.68
N TYR A 166 7.49 -6.27 -21.13
CA TYR A 166 8.84 -6.51 -21.67
C TYR A 166 9.87 -6.75 -20.56
N ALA A 167 10.88 -7.57 -20.84
CA ALA A 167 11.98 -7.86 -19.94
C ALA A 167 13.31 -7.41 -20.56
N ALA A 168 14.19 -6.84 -19.74
CA ALA A 168 15.44 -6.27 -20.21
C ALA A 168 16.57 -6.66 -19.22
N ARG A 169 17.65 -7.24 -19.71
CA ARG A 169 18.81 -7.69 -18.89
C ARG A 169 20.13 -7.23 -19.48
N LEU A 170 21.09 -6.89 -18.62
CA LEU A 170 22.43 -6.49 -19.03
C LEU A 170 23.46 -7.53 -18.58
N TYR A 171 24.33 -7.93 -19.50
CA TYR A 171 25.42 -8.87 -19.23
C TYR A 171 26.77 -8.21 -19.49
N GLY A 172 27.72 -8.48 -18.62
CA GLY A 172 29.11 -8.05 -18.72
C GLY A 172 29.99 -9.01 -19.53
N PRO A 173 31.30 -8.69 -19.65
CA PRO A 173 32.26 -9.51 -20.36
C PRO A 173 32.29 -10.94 -19.82
N GLY A 174 32.13 -11.92 -20.72
CA GLY A 174 32.06 -13.33 -20.32
C GLY A 174 30.66 -13.79 -19.89
N ASP A 175 29.61 -13.04 -20.23
CA ASP A 175 28.20 -13.39 -19.97
C ASP A 175 27.82 -13.37 -18.47
N THR A 176 28.55 -12.61 -17.65
CA THR A 176 28.22 -12.39 -16.24
C THR A 176 26.97 -11.52 -16.14
N ASP A 177 25.91 -12.00 -15.49
CA ASP A 177 24.70 -11.22 -15.25
C ASP A 177 25.03 -10.02 -14.35
N THR A 178 24.81 -8.81 -14.88
CA THR A 178 25.08 -7.55 -14.16
C THR A 178 23.82 -6.93 -13.56
N GLY A 179 22.65 -7.55 -13.76
CA GLY A 179 21.38 -7.13 -13.14
C GLY A 179 20.22 -6.88 -14.12
N ILE A 180 19.07 -6.58 -13.51
CA ILE A 180 17.78 -6.30 -14.16
C ILE A 180 17.53 -4.78 -14.16
N ALA A 181 16.92 -4.25 -15.23
CA ALA A 181 16.68 -2.82 -15.42
C ALA A 181 15.76 -2.18 -14.36
N THR A 182 16.06 -0.93 -13.99
CA THR A 182 15.17 -0.07 -13.19
C THR A 182 14.25 0.71 -14.14
N LEU A 183 12.93 0.55 -13.97
CA LEU A 183 11.93 1.14 -14.87
C LEU A 183 11.68 2.60 -14.49
N SER A 184 11.80 3.53 -15.44
CA SER A 184 11.70 4.98 -15.15
C SER A 184 10.38 5.63 -15.61
N SER A 185 9.66 5.03 -16.57
CA SER A 185 8.28 5.42 -16.93
C SER A 185 7.66 4.42 -17.91
N LEU A 186 6.34 4.51 -18.14
CA LEU A 186 5.54 3.65 -19.03
C LEU A 186 6.07 3.47 -20.47
N SER A 187 7.09 4.22 -20.91
CA SER A 187 7.60 4.15 -22.30
C SER A 187 9.13 4.13 -22.41
N GLN A 188 9.87 4.04 -21.29
CA GLN A 188 11.34 4.08 -21.32
C GLN A 188 12.01 3.11 -20.33
N ILE A 189 12.99 2.34 -20.83
CA ILE A 189 13.88 1.48 -20.02
C ILE A 189 15.26 2.13 -19.98
N ARG A 190 15.83 2.27 -18.77
CA ARG A 190 17.20 2.76 -18.56
C ARG A 190 18.02 1.73 -17.78
N PHE A 191 19.26 1.50 -18.23
CA PHE A 191 20.25 0.69 -17.52
C PHE A 191 21.42 1.56 -17.12
N VAL A 192 21.89 1.52 -15.87
CA VAL A 192 23.18 2.11 -15.51
C VAL A 192 23.99 1.03 -14.80
N SER A 193 25.18 0.74 -15.29
CA SER A 193 26.10 -0.20 -14.65
C SER A 193 27.51 0.36 -14.61
N ALA A 194 28.15 0.28 -13.45
CA ALA A 194 29.55 0.61 -13.26
C ALA A 194 30.42 -0.52 -13.85
N ILE A 195 31.35 -0.14 -14.71
CA ILE A 195 32.15 -1.09 -15.48
C ILE A 195 33.43 -1.40 -14.70
N GLU A 196 33.44 -2.52 -13.99
CA GLU A 196 34.64 -2.95 -13.23
C GLU A 196 35.70 -3.59 -14.12
N GLN A 197 35.30 -4.12 -15.29
CA GLN A 197 36.18 -4.80 -16.23
C GLN A 197 35.92 -4.33 -17.66
N SER A 198 36.99 -3.95 -18.37
CA SER A 198 36.91 -3.58 -19.79
C SER A 198 36.44 -4.77 -20.62
N GLY A 199 35.49 -4.54 -21.52
CA GLY A 199 35.05 -5.57 -22.45
C GLY A 199 33.71 -5.24 -23.10
N ARG A 200 33.12 -6.27 -23.72
CA ARG A 200 31.82 -6.16 -24.38
C ARG A 200 30.70 -6.36 -23.36
N PHE A 201 29.79 -5.40 -23.32
CA PHE A 201 28.54 -5.46 -22.56
C PHE A 201 27.39 -5.71 -23.52
N THR A 202 26.52 -6.65 -23.20
CA THR A 202 25.38 -7.02 -24.05
C THR A 202 24.07 -6.76 -23.33
N LEU A 203 23.23 -5.94 -23.95
CA LEU A 203 21.84 -5.73 -23.58
C LEU A 203 20.97 -6.77 -24.28
N ASP A 204 20.03 -7.32 -23.54
CA ASP A 204 19.12 -8.37 -23.94
C ASP A 204 17.68 -7.94 -23.66
N LEU A 205 16.93 -7.66 -24.73
CA LEU A 205 15.56 -7.17 -24.69
C LEU A 205 14.61 -8.27 -25.15
N GLN A 206 13.54 -8.53 -24.41
CA GLN A 206 12.57 -9.58 -24.71
C GLN A 206 11.14 -9.08 -24.53
N SER A 207 10.27 -9.42 -25.48
CA SER A 207 8.82 -9.27 -25.31
C SER A 207 8.22 -10.34 -24.41
N ARG A 208 7.44 -9.95 -23.40
CA ARG A 208 6.78 -10.87 -22.45
C ARG A 208 5.45 -11.33 -23.04
N ALA A 209 5.26 -12.63 -23.20
CA ALA A 209 3.95 -13.20 -23.50
C ALA A 209 3.04 -13.04 -22.27
N GLU A 210 1.89 -12.38 -22.40
CA GLU A 210 0.89 -12.40 -21.34
C GLU A 210 0.39 -13.83 -21.11
N ILE A 211 0.49 -14.29 -19.87
CA ILE A 211 -0.24 -15.46 -19.41
C ILE A 211 -1.71 -15.03 -19.31
N GLY A 212 -2.54 -15.42 -20.29
CA GLY A 212 -4.01 -15.39 -20.16
C GLY A 212 -4.81 -14.42 -21.03
N GLY A 213 -4.19 -13.57 -21.87
CA GLY A 213 -4.90 -12.70 -22.82
C GLY A 213 -4.95 -13.27 -24.25
N PRO A 214 -5.96 -12.95 -25.09
CA PRO A 214 -5.99 -13.40 -26.47
C PRO A 214 -4.82 -12.79 -27.26
N ALA A 215 -4.07 -13.66 -27.94
CA ALA A 215 -2.94 -13.32 -28.79
C ALA A 215 -3.35 -12.47 -30.00
N THR A 216 -3.37 -11.15 -29.85
CA THR A 216 -3.35 -10.20 -30.97
C THR A 216 -2.15 -9.27 -30.81
N ALA A 217 -0.95 -9.83 -31.00
CA ALA A 217 0.29 -9.06 -31.05
C ALA A 217 0.30 -8.18 -32.32
N VAL A 218 0.19 -6.87 -32.13
CA VAL A 218 0.57 -5.86 -33.13
C VAL A 218 2.08 -5.64 -32.97
N PRO A 219 2.89 -5.53 -34.05
CA PRO A 219 4.32 -5.22 -33.94
C PRO A 219 4.53 -3.89 -33.22
N VAL A 220 5.40 -3.87 -32.22
CA VAL A 220 5.72 -2.67 -31.42
C VAL A 220 7.14 -2.23 -31.75
N GLY A 221 7.27 -1.05 -32.34
CA GLY A 221 8.56 -0.42 -32.62
C GLY A 221 9.18 0.21 -31.37
N TYR A 222 10.50 0.19 -31.27
CA TYR A 222 11.25 0.90 -30.24
C TYR A 222 12.57 1.46 -30.79
N THR A 223 13.14 2.43 -30.10
CA THR A 223 14.50 2.91 -30.34
C THR A 223 15.41 2.51 -29.19
N VAL A 224 16.66 2.18 -29.48
CA VAL A 224 17.69 1.87 -28.48
C VAL A 224 18.93 2.73 -28.71
N THR A 225 19.48 3.28 -27.63
CA THR A 225 20.69 4.10 -27.60
C THR A 225 21.58 3.64 -26.45
N ALA A 226 22.90 3.61 -26.65
CA ALA A 226 23.87 3.37 -25.59
C ALA A 226 24.74 4.62 -25.39
N HIS A 227 24.95 5.04 -24.15
CA HIS A 227 25.79 6.15 -23.73
C HIS A 227 26.95 5.62 -22.89
N LEU A 228 28.15 6.16 -23.11
CA LEU A 228 29.32 5.89 -22.27
C LEU A 228 29.57 7.10 -21.37
N LEU A 229 29.48 6.88 -20.06
CA LEU A 229 29.57 7.91 -19.04
C LEU A 229 30.88 7.76 -18.23
N PRO A 230 31.38 8.86 -17.62
CA PRO A 230 32.51 8.81 -16.70
C PRO A 230 32.26 7.94 -15.45
N ALA A 231 33.34 7.64 -14.72
CA ALA A 231 33.27 7.01 -13.40
C ALA A 231 32.36 7.81 -12.46
N ASP A 232 31.67 7.09 -11.57
CA ASP A 232 30.95 7.71 -10.46
C ASP A 232 31.92 8.40 -9.50
N ASP A 233 31.51 9.49 -8.88
CA ASP A 233 32.34 10.18 -7.90
C ASP A 233 32.24 9.56 -6.50
N HIS A 234 31.10 8.94 -6.17
CA HIS A 234 30.90 8.10 -5.01
C HIS A 234 30.23 6.78 -5.38
N ALA A 235 30.43 5.74 -4.57
CA ALA A 235 29.80 4.44 -4.82
C ALA A 235 28.42 4.37 -4.18
N GLY A 236 27.41 3.90 -4.92
CA GLY A 236 26.05 3.71 -4.38
C GLY A 236 25.81 2.44 -3.58
N THR A 237 26.74 1.50 -3.55
CA THR A 237 26.56 0.21 -2.86
C THR A 237 26.99 0.27 -1.41
N PHE A 238 26.27 -0.43 -0.52
CA PHE A 238 26.59 -0.48 0.91
C PHE A 238 28.01 -1.02 1.19
N GLY A 239 28.47 -2.00 0.40
CA GLY A 239 29.78 -2.63 0.57
C GLY A 239 30.96 -1.74 0.15
N ALA A 240 30.72 -0.72 -0.66
CA ALA A 240 31.73 0.22 -1.13
C ALA A 240 31.53 1.65 -0.58
N ALA A 241 30.67 1.82 0.42
CA ALA A 241 30.34 3.12 0.99
C ALA A 241 31.59 3.84 1.55
N GLU A 242 31.77 5.11 1.20
CA GLU A 242 32.92 5.91 1.62
C GLU A 242 32.81 6.25 3.12
N ALA A 243 33.93 6.23 3.85
CA ALA A 243 33.92 6.56 5.27
C ALA A 243 33.70 8.07 5.51
N LEU A 244 32.62 8.44 6.19
CA LEU A 244 32.33 9.79 6.67
C LEU A 244 32.43 9.85 8.20
N ALA A 245 33.42 10.57 8.72
CA ALA A 245 33.56 10.76 10.16
C ALA A 245 32.58 11.83 10.68
N VAL A 246 32.00 11.61 11.86
CA VAL A 246 31.08 12.57 12.50
C VAL A 246 31.77 13.93 12.68
N GLY A 247 31.11 15.00 12.24
CA GLY A 247 31.65 16.37 12.27
C GLY A 247 32.34 16.78 10.97
N GLN A 248 32.41 15.90 9.97
CA GLN A 248 32.97 16.19 8.65
C GLN A 248 31.88 16.45 7.60
N THR A 249 32.31 17.02 6.49
CA THR A 249 31.50 17.27 5.29
C THR A 249 32.04 16.43 4.14
N ALA A 250 31.18 15.63 3.50
CA ALA A 250 31.43 15.00 2.21
C ALA A 250 30.87 15.87 1.07
N ARG A 251 31.45 15.77 -0.12
CA ARG A 251 31.01 16.50 -1.32
C ARG A 251 30.91 15.52 -2.47
N GLY A 252 29.83 15.59 -3.24
CA GLY A 252 29.63 14.74 -4.40
C GLY A 252 28.75 15.39 -5.46
N VAL A 253 28.50 14.65 -6.53
CA VAL A 253 27.67 15.03 -7.66
C VAL A 253 26.77 13.85 -7.98
N LEU A 254 25.47 14.05 -7.80
CA LEU A 254 24.50 13.10 -8.33
C LEU A 254 24.46 13.34 -9.83
N ASP A 255 25.03 12.44 -10.63
CA ASP A 255 25.31 12.65 -12.05
C ASP A 255 24.11 12.28 -12.94
N LEU A 256 23.26 11.36 -12.47
CA LEU A 256 22.14 10.79 -13.22
C LEU A 256 20.84 10.72 -12.40
N PRO A 257 19.67 10.69 -13.06
CA PRO A 257 18.43 10.31 -12.39
C PRO A 257 18.53 8.89 -11.80
N GLY A 258 18.23 8.74 -10.51
CA GLY A 258 18.37 7.48 -9.77
C GLY A 258 19.79 7.16 -9.29
N ASP A 259 20.73 8.10 -9.43
CA ASP A 259 22.08 7.97 -8.88
C ASP A 259 22.06 7.90 -7.35
N LEU A 260 23.02 7.14 -6.79
CA LEU A 260 23.10 6.83 -5.36
C LEU A 260 24.55 6.98 -4.90
N ASP A 261 24.74 7.74 -3.82
CA ASP A 261 26.05 7.90 -3.17
C ASP A 261 25.97 7.44 -1.73
N ALA A 262 26.75 6.42 -1.36
CA ALA A 262 26.71 5.81 -0.04
C ALA A 262 27.92 6.22 0.83
N PHE A 263 27.63 6.61 2.07
CA PHE A 263 28.62 7.01 3.08
C PHE A 263 28.46 6.20 4.36
N ALA A 264 29.52 5.50 4.79
CA ALA A 264 29.57 4.79 6.05
C ALA A 264 29.93 5.73 7.22
N VAL A 265 29.13 5.74 8.28
CA VAL A 265 29.35 6.54 9.48
C VAL A 265 29.29 5.64 10.73
N ASP A 266 30.26 5.78 11.63
CA ASP A 266 30.30 5.03 12.89
C ASP A 266 29.65 5.87 14.01
N LEU A 267 28.58 5.35 14.61
CA LEU A 267 27.74 6.05 15.60
C LEU A 267 27.76 5.33 16.97
N VAL A 268 27.60 6.10 18.03
CA VAL A 268 27.62 5.61 19.43
C VAL A 268 26.22 5.62 20.01
N ALA A 269 25.83 4.50 20.63
CA ALA A 269 24.53 4.31 21.26
C ALA A 269 24.18 5.45 22.23
N GLY A 270 22.98 6.01 22.10
CA GLY A 270 22.45 7.08 22.96
C GLY A 270 23.04 8.47 22.70
N GLN A 271 23.84 8.66 21.64
CA GLN A 271 24.26 9.99 21.19
C GLN A 271 23.35 10.47 20.05
N ARG A 272 22.96 11.76 20.06
CA ARG A 272 22.16 12.34 18.98
C ARG A 272 23.06 12.89 17.88
N TYR A 273 22.80 12.48 16.65
CA TYR A 273 23.49 12.94 15.46
C TYR A 273 22.53 13.66 14.52
N GLY A 274 23.07 14.62 13.78
CA GLY A 274 22.38 15.29 12.69
C GLY A 274 23.13 15.17 11.38
N PHE A 275 22.37 15.04 10.30
CA PHE A 275 22.89 14.95 8.94
C PHE A 275 22.12 15.90 8.03
N GLU A 276 22.85 16.67 7.23
CA GLU A 276 22.29 17.66 6.33
C GLU A 276 22.92 17.52 4.94
N LEU A 277 22.08 17.29 3.94
CA LEU A 277 22.45 17.21 2.53
C LEU A 277 22.01 18.48 1.84
N ALA A 278 22.95 19.36 1.48
CA ALA A 278 22.70 20.63 0.80
C ALA A 278 23.05 20.53 -0.69
N THR A 279 22.18 21.03 -1.56
CA THR A 279 22.37 21.09 -3.02
C THR A 279 22.63 22.54 -3.46
N GLY A 280 23.50 22.76 -4.45
CA GLY A 280 23.82 24.11 -4.91
C GLY A 280 22.66 24.83 -5.58
N VAL A 281 22.45 26.13 -5.28
CA VAL A 281 21.42 26.98 -5.89
C VAL A 281 21.66 27.09 -7.40
N GLY A 282 20.76 26.55 -8.23
CA GLY A 282 20.82 26.58 -9.69
C GLY A 282 20.94 25.21 -10.39
N SER A 283 21.00 24.11 -9.63
CA SER A 283 20.90 22.76 -10.21
C SER A 283 19.43 22.40 -10.51
N ALA A 284 19.19 21.74 -11.65
CA ALA A 284 17.88 21.23 -12.06
C ALA A 284 17.30 20.14 -11.13
N VAL A 285 18.07 19.73 -10.10
CA VAL A 285 17.72 18.72 -9.10
C VAL A 285 17.28 19.32 -7.75
N ALA A 286 17.22 20.66 -7.65
CA ALA A 286 16.81 21.38 -6.45
C ALA A 286 15.39 20.96 -6.01
N GLY A 287 15.31 20.25 -4.87
CA GLY A 287 14.06 19.83 -4.23
C GLY A 287 13.59 18.40 -4.51
N LEU A 288 14.41 17.55 -5.14
CA LEU A 288 14.04 16.15 -5.45
C LEU A 288 15.05 15.10 -4.94
N VAL A 289 16.12 15.53 -4.26
CA VAL A 289 17.14 14.63 -3.69
C VAL A 289 16.69 14.14 -2.30
N ALA A 290 16.82 12.84 -2.05
CA ALA A 290 16.56 12.24 -0.74
C ALA A 290 17.87 11.94 0.01
N LEU A 291 17.84 12.13 1.33
CA LEU A 291 18.88 11.65 2.24
C LEU A 291 18.29 10.53 3.09
N ARG A 292 18.86 9.34 3.06
CA ARG A 292 18.36 8.17 3.81
C ARG A 292 19.45 7.56 4.68
N LEU A 293 19.07 7.03 5.83
CA LEU A 293 19.96 6.36 6.77
C LEU A 293 19.52 4.91 6.95
N TYR A 294 20.47 3.99 6.83
CA TYR A 294 20.27 2.55 6.87
C TYR A 294 21.14 1.89 7.95
N ASP A 295 20.71 0.73 8.44
CA ASP A 295 21.56 -0.18 9.20
C ASP A 295 22.51 -0.99 8.29
N THR A 296 23.38 -1.82 8.88
CA THR A 296 24.30 -2.69 8.11
C THR A 296 23.63 -3.81 7.34
N ALA A 297 22.35 -4.10 7.59
CA ALA A 297 21.54 -5.05 6.85
C ALA A 297 20.73 -4.39 5.72
N ALA A 298 21.01 -3.11 5.43
CA ALA A 298 20.33 -2.30 4.43
C ALA A 298 18.85 -1.99 4.73
N ASN A 299 18.42 -2.11 6.00
CA ASN A 299 17.08 -1.67 6.40
C ASN A 299 17.07 -0.15 6.58
N LEU A 300 16.04 0.50 6.04
CA LEU A 300 15.85 1.94 6.19
C LEU A 300 15.46 2.29 7.63
N LEU A 301 16.27 3.12 8.29
CA LEU A 301 16.02 3.58 9.66
C LEU A 301 15.37 4.97 9.68
N ARG A 302 15.85 5.88 8.82
CA ARG A 302 15.36 7.26 8.73
C ARG A 302 15.47 7.81 7.32
N GLU A 303 14.60 8.76 7.02
CA GLU A 303 14.58 9.51 5.77
C GLU A 303 14.51 11.02 6.07
N GLY A 304 15.33 11.80 5.37
CA GLY A 304 15.45 13.24 5.54
C GLY A 304 14.30 13.99 4.88
N ARG A 305 13.76 14.99 5.60
CA ARG A 305 12.68 15.83 5.09
C ARG A 305 13.25 17.00 4.29
N ILE A 306 12.66 17.28 3.13
CA ILE A 306 13.03 18.41 2.27
C ILE A 306 12.46 19.68 2.89
N THR A 307 13.32 20.53 3.44
CA THR A 307 12.85 21.69 4.24
C THR A 307 12.54 22.93 3.41
N ASN A 308 13.07 23.03 2.18
CA ASN A 308 12.99 24.25 1.36
C ASN A 308 13.82 24.13 0.06
N ALA A 309 13.47 23.19 -0.83
CA ALA A 309 14.00 23.04 -2.20
C ALA A 309 15.54 22.98 -2.40
N VAL A 310 16.35 23.07 -1.34
CA VAL A 310 17.81 23.23 -1.44
C VAL A 310 18.55 22.29 -0.46
N ALA A 311 17.90 21.76 0.58
CA ALA A 311 18.52 20.77 1.47
C ALA A 311 17.53 19.73 2.04
N ALA A 312 18.03 18.53 2.31
CA ALA A 312 17.35 17.45 3.03
C ALA A 312 18.12 17.16 4.33
N ALA A 313 17.43 17.11 5.48
CA ALA A 313 18.07 16.89 6.77
C ALA A 313 17.38 15.80 7.59
N LEU A 314 18.14 15.06 8.39
CA LEU A 314 17.64 14.05 9.33
C LEU A 314 18.41 14.05 10.65
N SER A 315 17.77 13.54 11.70
CA SER A 315 18.37 13.33 13.02
C SER A 315 18.24 11.86 13.43
N PHE A 316 19.23 11.36 14.17
CA PHE A 316 19.25 9.96 14.59
C PHE A 316 19.99 9.76 15.92
N GLU A 317 19.40 8.97 16.80
CA GLU A 317 20.02 8.46 18.04
C GLU A 317 20.06 6.93 17.94
N PRO A 318 21.23 6.30 17.77
CA PRO A 318 21.34 4.86 17.62
C PRO A 318 21.09 4.15 18.95
N GLU A 319 20.46 2.98 18.91
CA GLU A 319 20.27 2.11 20.08
C GLU A 319 21.49 1.21 20.34
N THR A 320 22.26 0.91 19.30
CA THR A 320 23.49 0.12 19.37
C THR A 320 24.65 0.92 18.78
N SER A 321 25.82 0.80 19.38
CA SER A 321 27.02 1.44 18.80
C SER A 321 27.48 0.59 17.62
N GLY A 322 27.72 1.22 16.47
CA GLY A 322 28.03 0.47 15.27
C GLY A 322 28.14 1.34 14.03
N ARG A 323 28.35 0.68 12.90
CA ARG A 323 28.40 1.32 11.59
C ARG A 323 27.00 1.46 11.02
N TYR A 324 26.71 2.60 10.42
CA TYR A 324 25.48 2.91 9.70
C TYR A 324 25.83 3.45 8.32
N VAL A 325 24.88 3.43 7.38
CA VAL A 325 25.11 3.94 6.02
C VAL A 325 24.12 5.04 5.70
N LEU A 326 24.63 6.21 5.34
CA LEU A 326 23.88 7.31 4.73
C LEU A 326 23.88 7.13 3.21
N ARG A 327 22.77 7.46 2.55
CA ARG A 327 22.69 7.58 1.10
C ARG A 327 22.11 8.90 0.67
N ALA A 328 22.82 9.58 -0.23
CA ALA A 328 22.26 10.66 -1.03
C ALA A 328 21.69 10.05 -2.32
N GLU A 329 20.44 10.35 -2.64
CA GLU A 329 19.71 9.67 -3.71
C GLU A 329 19.04 10.67 -4.66
N ALA A 330 19.38 10.60 -5.95
CA ALA A 330 18.71 11.37 -6.99
C ALA A 330 17.34 10.78 -7.36
N PRO A 331 16.37 11.61 -7.77
CA PRO A 331 15.07 11.13 -8.20
C PRO A 331 15.18 10.27 -9.47
N VAL A 332 14.44 9.17 -9.50
CA VAL A 332 14.40 8.24 -10.66
C VAL A 332 13.60 8.82 -11.84
N SER A 333 12.68 9.74 -11.58
CA SER A 333 11.81 10.36 -12.61
C SER A 333 12.17 11.83 -12.82
N VAL A 334 12.83 12.14 -13.93
CA VAL A 334 12.91 13.51 -14.45
C VAL A 334 12.14 13.59 -15.77
N THR A 335 11.33 14.63 -15.92
CA THR A 335 10.70 14.97 -17.20
C THR A 335 11.79 15.15 -18.26
N ALA A 336 11.57 14.60 -19.46
CA ALA A 336 12.54 14.56 -20.56
C ALA A 336 13.23 15.92 -20.78
N GLY A 337 14.56 15.96 -20.66
CA GLY A 337 15.40 17.12 -20.97
C GLY A 337 16.31 17.63 -19.85
N ALA A 338 16.16 17.17 -18.61
CA ALA A 338 17.09 17.49 -17.53
C ALA A 338 18.03 16.30 -17.28
N LEU A 339 19.28 16.38 -17.73
CA LEU A 339 20.36 15.56 -17.15
C LEU A 339 20.44 15.99 -15.68
N GLY A 340 19.98 15.14 -14.78
CA GLY A 340 19.86 15.40 -13.35
C GLY A 340 21.21 15.48 -12.63
N SER A 341 22.14 16.27 -13.16
CA SER A 341 23.45 16.52 -12.55
C SER A 341 23.35 17.64 -11.51
N GLY A 342 23.69 17.32 -10.26
CA GLY A 342 23.63 18.26 -9.15
C GLY A 342 24.69 18.00 -8.10
N ALA A 343 25.58 18.98 -7.89
CA ALA A 343 26.55 18.93 -6.80
C ALA A 343 25.86 19.11 -5.44
N TYR A 344 26.31 18.35 -4.45
CA TYR A 344 25.84 18.43 -3.07
C TYR A 344 26.99 18.46 -2.05
N GLU A 345 26.66 18.90 -0.84
CA GLU A 345 27.47 18.76 0.36
C GLU A 345 26.68 18.01 1.43
N LEU A 346 27.23 16.91 1.96
CA LEU A 346 26.66 16.14 3.07
C LEU A 346 27.44 16.44 4.35
N HIS A 347 26.80 17.14 5.29
CA HIS A 347 27.35 17.51 6.58
C HIS A 347 26.88 16.53 7.65
N SER A 348 27.80 16.04 8.47
CA SER A 348 27.50 15.23 9.66
C SER A 348 27.89 15.98 10.92
N ALA A 349 27.08 15.92 11.98
CA ALA A 349 27.35 16.60 13.24
C ALA A 349 26.83 15.81 14.46
N LEU A 350 27.51 15.98 15.59
CA LEU A 350 26.99 15.59 16.90
C LEU A 350 26.09 16.72 17.41
N TRP A 351 24.86 16.42 17.80
CA TRP A 351 23.90 17.38 18.34
C TRP A 351 23.81 17.29 19.87
N ALA A 352 23.29 18.34 20.51
CA ALA A 352 23.01 18.32 21.95
C ALA A 352 21.94 17.27 22.28
N ALA A 353 21.95 16.75 23.52
CA ALA A 353 20.96 15.78 23.99
C ALA A 353 19.55 16.40 23.98
N ASP A 354 18.58 15.62 23.50
CA ASP A 354 17.14 15.92 23.50
C ASP A 354 16.64 16.20 24.93
N ASP A 355 15.82 17.23 25.12
CA ASP A 355 15.33 17.59 26.46
C ASP A 355 14.18 16.68 26.93
N LEU A 356 13.41 16.10 26.00
CA LEU A 356 12.53 14.96 26.19
C LEU A 356 12.60 13.96 25.02
N PRO A 357 12.69 12.65 25.29
CA PRO A 357 12.76 11.66 24.22
C PRO A 357 11.38 11.40 23.61
N GLY A 358 11.31 11.38 22.28
CA GLY A 358 10.11 11.00 21.50
C GLY A 358 9.75 9.52 21.46
N ARG A 359 10.02 8.76 22.53
CA ARG A 359 9.72 7.32 22.63
C ARG A 359 9.02 6.95 23.93
N LEU A 360 7.98 6.12 23.83
CA LEU A 360 7.17 5.68 24.98
C LEU A 360 7.99 4.96 26.07
N SER A 361 8.99 4.17 25.66
CA SER A 361 9.84 3.39 26.58
C SER A 361 10.73 4.24 27.49
N ALA A 362 11.00 5.49 27.10
CA ALA A 362 11.81 6.43 27.87
C ALA A 362 11.02 7.65 28.38
N ALA A 363 9.69 7.64 28.25
CA ALA A 363 8.83 8.77 28.61
C ALA A 363 8.91 9.06 30.13
N PRO A 364 9.34 10.26 30.54
CA PRO A 364 9.41 10.60 31.95
C PRO A 364 8.02 10.85 32.53
N THR A 365 7.92 10.64 33.85
CA THR A 365 6.66 10.83 34.58
C THR A 365 6.40 12.31 34.88
N LEU A 366 5.19 12.77 34.61
CA LEU A 366 4.61 14.05 35.03
C LEU A 366 3.46 13.76 35.99
N ALA A 367 3.53 14.26 37.23
CA ALA A 367 2.45 14.05 38.20
C ALA A 367 1.25 14.98 37.89
N ILE A 368 0.04 14.52 38.20
CA ILE A 368 -1.16 15.35 38.05
C ILE A 368 -1.07 16.55 39.02
N GLY A 369 -1.27 17.75 38.47
CA GLY A 369 -1.12 19.04 39.14
C GLY A 369 0.22 19.74 38.91
N ASP A 370 1.24 19.00 38.43
CA ASP A 370 2.55 19.57 38.13
C ASP A 370 2.60 20.17 36.71
N GLU A 371 3.41 21.22 36.56
CA GLU A 371 3.70 21.87 35.28
C GLU A 371 5.17 21.64 34.92
N ARG A 372 5.44 21.31 33.66
CA ARG A 372 6.79 21.15 33.14
C ARG A 372 7.02 22.04 31.92
N ALA A 373 8.13 22.77 31.93
CA ALA A 373 8.61 23.54 30.80
C ALA A 373 9.52 22.67 29.92
N ILE A 374 9.27 22.66 28.61
CA ILE A 374 9.91 21.79 27.62
C ILE A 374 10.20 22.65 26.37
N GLY A 375 11.30 22.39 25.68
CA GLY A 375 11.69 23.02 24.42
C GLY A 375 11.15 22.25 23.22
N PHE A 376 10.88 22.96 22.12
CA PHE A 376 10.87 22.34 20.81
C PHE A 376 12.26 22.52 20.22
N ASP A 377 12.99 21.44 20.08
CA ASP A 377 14.33 21.47 19.53
C ASP A 377 14.29 21.53 17.99
N GLN A 378 13.23 20.98 17.33
CA GLN A 378 13.10 20.89 15.86
C GLN A 378 11.66 20.93 15.30
N ALA A 379 11.55 21.03 13.96
CA ALA A 379 10.28 21.06 13.20
C ALA A 379 9.42 19.79 13.28
N ALA A 380 10.01 18.68 13.70
CA ALA A 380 9.39 17.37 13.80
C ALA A 380 9.63 16.75 15.19
N ASP A 381 9.92 17.60 16.17
CA ASP A 381 10.15 17.17 17.53
C ASP A 381 8.88 16.52 18.11
N LEU A 382 9.06 15.42 18.83
CA LEU A 382 7.97 14.71 19.47
C LEU A 382 8.36 14.52 20.92
N ASP A 383 7.65 15.19 21.79
CA ASP A 383 7.85 15.07 23.23
C ASP A 383 6.79 14.14 23.80
N ILE A 384 7.24 13.14 24.56
CA ILE A 384 6.32 12.20 25.21
C ILE A 384 6.54 12.22 26.72
N VAL A 385 5.48 12.48 27.48
CA VAL A 385 5.45 12.31 28.94
C VAL A 385 4.36 11.32 29.34
N ARG A 386 4.51 10.70 30.52
CA ARG A 386 3.48 9.80 31.07
C ARG A 386 2.94 10.30 32.40
N PHE A 387 1.66 10.05 32.68
CA PHE A 387 1.03 10.33 33.98
C PHE A 387 0.13 9.15 34.36
N TYR A 388 -0.12 8.99 35.65
CA TYR A 388 -0.94 7.87 36.17
C TYR A 388 -2.32 8.38 36.54
N ALA A 389 -3.37 7.72 36.05
CA ALA A 389 -4.77 8.03 36.36
C ALA A 389 -5.56 6.76 36.65
N GLN A 390 -6.62 6.88 37.45
CA GLN A 390 -7.59 5.80 37.69
C GLN A 390 -8.67 5.79 36.60
N ALA A 391 -9.30 4.63 36.38
CA ALA A 391 -10.44 4.53 35.46
C ALA A 391 -11.58 5.48 35.89
N GLY A 392 -12.13 6.25 34.94
CA GLY A 392 -13.21 7.22 35.14
C GLY A 392 -12.76 8.60 35.63
N GLU A 393 -11.46 8.85 35.84
CA GLU A 393 -10.99 10.19 36.20
C GLU A 393 -10.94 11.12 34.99
N ARG A 394 -11.56 12.32 35.10
CA ARG A 394 -11.43 13.39 34.12
C ARG A 394 -10.18 14.23 34.39
N PHE A 395 -9.39 14.49 33.36
CA PHE A 395 -8.24 15.37 33.41
C PHE A 395 -8.19 16.33 32.21
N THR A 396 -7.51 17.46 32.39
CA THR A 396 -7.27 18.46 31.37
C THR A 396 -5.78 18.62 31.18
N LEU A 397 -5.29 18.40 29.96
CA LEU A 397 -3.95 18.74 29.56
C LEU A 397 -3.94 20.17 29.06
N ASN A 398 -3.27 21.05 29.78
CA ASN A 398 -3.07 22.44 29.42
C ASN A 398 -1.70 22.59 28.77
N LEU A 399 -1.69 23.02 27.51
CA LEU A 399 -0.50 23.36 26.77
C LEU A 399 -0.45 24.88 26.60
N THR A 400 0.59 25.51 27.13
CA THR A 400 0.83 26.96 26.94
C THR A 400 2.14 27.12 26.19
N THR A 401 2.11 27.74 25.01
CA THR A 401 3.31 28.03 24.22
C THR A 401 3.89 29.39 24.63
N ALA A 402 5.23 29.49 24.69
CA ALA A 402 5.90 30.75 24.99
C ALA A 402 5.86 31.71 23.78
N ALA A 403 5.95 33.02 24.04
CA ALA A 403 6.02 34.02 22.97
C ALA A 403 7.24 33.76 22.06
N GLY A 404 6.99 33.45 20.78
CA GLY A 404 8.01 33.08 19.79
C GLY A 404 8.06 31.59 19.42
N ALA A 405 7.26 30.73 20.07
CA ALA A 405 7.07 29.33 19.69
C ALA A 405 6.29 29.18 18.35
N PRO A 406 6.34 28.01 17.68
CA PRO A 406 5.54 27.76 16.48
C PRO A 406 4.07 28.17 16.66
N ALA A 407 3.48 28.72 15.59
CA ALA A 407 2.13 29.27 15.61
C ALA A 407 1.05 28.27 16.04
N ALA A 408 1.34 26.97 15.91
CA ALA A 408 0.53 25.89 16.46
C ALA A 408 1.39 24.66 16.86
N ALA A 409 0.94 23.93 17.88
CA ALA A 409 1.45 22.63 18.33
C ALA A 409 0.30 21.61 18.34
N ALA A 410 0.56 20.36 17.98
CA ALA A 410 -0.39 19.27 18.12
C ALA A 410 -0.25 18.63 19.50
N LEU A 411 -1.36 18.44 20.20
CA LEU A 411 -1.47 17.77 21.49
C LEU A 411 -2.35 16.52 21.33
N ALA A 412 -1.83 15.36 21.71
CA ALA A 412 -2.56 14.09 21.69
C ALA A 412 -2.37 13.32 23.00
N VAL A 413 -3.28 12.38 23.28
CA VAL A 413 -3.18 11.45 24.40
C VAL A 413 -3.38 10.03 23.90
N VAL A 414 -2.56 9.11 24.40
CA VAL A 414 -2.75 7.67 24.22
C VAL A 414 -3.30 7.10 25.53
N ASP A 415 -4.52 6.59 25.44
CA ASP A 415 -5.25 5.94 26.53
C ASP A 415 -5.41 4.44 26.17
N GLY A 416 -4.69 3.57 26.87
CA GLY A 416 -5.02 2.13 26.88
C GLY A 416 -4.79 1.41 25.56
N MET A 417 -3.85 1.89 24.74
CA MET A 417 -3.55 1.49 23.35
C MET A 417 -4.39 2.18 22.26
N GLN A 418 -5.33 3.06 22.62
CA GLN A 418 -6.07 3.87 21.66
C GLN A 418 -5.50 5.31 21.60
N PRO A 419 -4.92 5.73 20.45
CA PRO A 419 -4.56 7.13 20.25
C PRO A 419 -5.83 7.95 20.01
N LEU A 420 -6.08 8.97 20.85
CA LEU A 420 -7.14 9.94 20.60
C LEU A 420 -6.74 10.88 19.44
N PRO A 421 -7.70 11.38 18.64
CA PRO A 421 -7.40 12.29 17.55
C PRO A 421 -6.66 13.54 18.06
N PRO A 422 -5.53 13.93 17.43
CA PRO A 422 -4.72 15.04 17.89
C PRO A 422 -5.48 16.37 17.78
N ARG A 423 -5.38 17.21 18.82
CA ARG A 423 -5.93 18.57 18.82
C ARG A 423 -4.83 19.56 18.45
N LEU A 424 -5.08 20.38 17.44
CA LEU A 424 -4.22 21.53 17.13
C LEU A 424 -4.45 22.64 18.16
N VAL A 425 -3.36 23.11 18.76
CA VAL A 425 -3.32 24.18 19.75
C VAL A 425 -2.54 25.35 19.15
N ASP A 426 -3.05 26.57 19.23
CA ASP A 426 -2.38 27.75 18.69
C ASP A 426 -1.43 28.42 19.71
N SER A 427 -0.81 29.53 19.29
CA SER A 427 0.09 30.33 20.15
C SER A 427 -0.57 30.99 21.39
N ALA A 428 -1.89 30.97 21.53
CA ALA A 428 -2.59 31.44 22.74
C ALA A 428 -2.70 30.33 23.81
N GLY A 429 -2.24 29.13 23.50
CA GLY A 429 -2.38 27.94 24.35
C GLY A 429 -3.73 27.26 24.16
N GLY A 430 -3.86 26.05 24.71
CA GLY A 430 -5.04 25.23 24.53
C GLY A 430 -5.11 24.11 25.54
N SER A 431 -6.32 23.60 25.73
CA SER A 431 -6.56 22.48 26.62
C SER A 431 -7.17 21.29 25.88
N LEU A 432 -6.79 20.08 26.27
CA LEU A 432 -7.41 18.84 25.84
C LEU A 432 -7.99 18.16 27.08
N GLN A 433 -9.31 17.93 27.08
CA GLN A 433 -9.99 17.22 28.16
C GLN A 433 -10.11 15.74 27.78
N VAL A 434 -9.83 14.86 28.73
CA VAL A 434 -9.82 13.40 28.53
C VAL A 434 -10.34 12.71 29.78
N VAL A 435 -11.06 11.61 29.59
CA VAL A 435 -11.51 10.68 30.63
C VAL A 435 -10.62 9.44 30.54
N ALA A 436 -10.03 8.99 31.66
CA ALA A 436 -9.25 7.75 31.67
C ALA A 436 -10.16 6.51 31.55
N THR A 437 -9.98 5.70 30.50
CA THR A 437 -10.79 4.48 30.30
C THR A 437 -10.36 3.30 31.18
N TYR A 438 -9.13 3.33 31.71
CA TYR A 438 -8.58 2.31 32.60
C TYR A 438 -7.60 2.91 33.62
N ALA A 439 -7.36 2.16 34.71
CA ALA A 439 -6.37 2.53 35.72
C ALA A 439 -4.97 2.16 35.23
N GLY A 440 -4.10 3.15 35.04
CA GLY A 440 -2.78 2.90 34.45
C GLY A 440 -2.01 4.15 34.03
N TRP A 441 -0.95 3.92 33.26
CA TRP A 441 -0.11 4.97 32.67
C TRP A 441 -0.71 5.45 31.35
N HIS A 442 -0.97 6.75 31.27
CA HIS A 442 -1.42 7.45 30.08
C HIS A 442 -0.27 8.29 29.52
N TYR A 443 -0.22 8.48 28.20
CA TYR A 443 0.86 9.20 27.54
C TYR A 443 0.34 10.47 26.88
N ALA A 444 0.97 11.60 27.17
CA ALA A 444 0.73 12.86 26.47
C ALA A 444 1.83 13.08 25.44
N LEU A 445 1.41 13.34 24.19
CA LEU A 445 2.29 13.55 23.05
C LEU A 445 2.14 15.01 22.62
N VAL A 446 3.26 15.70 22.48
CA VAL A 446 3.32 17.08 22.00
C VAL A 446 4.25 17.15 20.81
N SER A 447 3.81 17.77 19.72
CA SER A 447 4.65 18.03 18.56
C SER A 447 4.37 19.41 17.97
N PRO A 448 5.29 20.00 17.20
CA PRO A 448 4.97 21.16 16.37
C PRO A 448 3.87 20.81 15.36
N ALA A 449 2.94 21.72 15.09
CA ALA A 449 1.97 21.53 14.01
C ALA A 449 2.69 21.74 12.67
N SER A 450 2.59 20.76 11.77
CA SER A 450 3.29 20.73 10.49
C SER A 450 2.70 21.73 9.48
N ALA A 451 2.91 23.04 9.66
CA ALA A 451 2.62 24.06 8.65
C ALA A 451 3.24 25.43 8.98
N ALA A 452 4.55 25.63 8.75
CA ALA A 452 5.09 26.86 8.17
C ALA A 452 6.62 26.82 8.06
N SER A 453 7.11 27.32 6.92
CA SER A 453 8.48 27.54 6.52
C SER A 453 9.32 28.40 7.48
N SER A 454 10.58 27.97 7.68
CA SER A 454 11.78 28.82 7.79
C SER A 454 11.86 29.92 8.87
N ALA A 455 11.27 29.74 10.06
CA ALA A 455 11.65 30.52 11.24
C ALA A 455 12.02 29.56 12.38
N SER A 456 13.08 29.89 13.13
CA SER A 456 13.64 29.09 14.22
C SER A 456 12.55 28.46 15.09
N LEU A 457 12.38 27.14 14.98
CA LEU A 457 11.44 26.37 15.80
C LEU A 457 11.93 26.13 17.24
N ALA A 458 13.03 26.78 17.64
CA ALA A 458 13.42 26.92 19.02
C ALA A 458 12.38 27.77 19.77
N GLY A 459 11.38 27.09 20.32
CA GLY A 459 10.37 27.64 21.22
C GLY A 459 10.33 26.80 22.49
N SER A 460 9.67 27.30 23.54
CA SER A 460 9.34 26.45 24.69
C SER A 460 7.85 26.43 24.90
N TYR A 461 7.35 25.35 25.47
CA TYR A 461 6.00 25.21 25.93
C TYR A 461 5.98 24.76 27.38
N ARG A 462 4.83 24.92 28.03
CA ARG A 462 4.54 24.34 29.32
C ARG A 462 3.38 23.39 29.18
N LEU A 463 3.58 22.18 29.68
CA LEU A 463 2.54 21.15 29.77
C LEU A 463 2.19 20.94 31.24
N ARG A 464 0.89 20.97 31.51
CA ARG A 464 0.32 20.68 32.83
C ARG A 464 -0.87 19.76 32.70
N VAL A 465 -1.00 18.79 33.60
CA VAL A 465 -2.17 17.89 33.67
C VAL A 465 -2.97 18.25 34.92
N ASP A 466 -4.22 18.67 34.77
CA ASP A 466 -5.10 19.06 35.89
C ASP A 466 -6.27 18.08 36.04
N ALA A 467 -6.54 17.61 37.26
CA ALA A 467 -7.74 16.82 37.55
C ALA A 467 -9.00 17.68 37.51
N ARG A 468 -10.10 17.15 36.95
CA ARG A 468 -11.40 17.84 36.84
C ARG A 468 -12.52 17.25 37.71
N GLY A 469 -12.25 16.20 38.48
CA GLY A 469 -13.26 15.50 39.28
C GLY A 469 -13.92 14.36 38.51
N ALA A 470 -14.88 13.69 39.14
CA ALA A 470 -15.59 12.55 38.56
C ALA A 470 -16.70 13.00 37.58
N ASP A 471 -17.03 12.10 36.65
CA ASP A 471 -18.14 12.19 35.72
C ASP A 471 -19.51 12.19 36.44
N ASP A 472 -20.49 12.93 35.90
CA ASP A 472 -21.87 13.04 36.41
C ASP A 472 -22.74 11.83 36.03
N HIS A 473 -22.44 11.17 34.92
CA HIS A 473 -22.96 9.85 34.60
C HIS A 473 -21.79 8.90 34.29
N GLY A 474 -22.02 7.78 33.63
CA GLY A 474 -20.96 6.83 33.33
C GLY A 474 -20.78 6.69 31.83
N ASP A 475 -19.54 6.79 31.34
CA ASP A 475 -19.20 6.74 29.91
C ASP A 475 -19.26 5.34 29.26
N ALA A 476 -19.70 4.31 29.97
CA ALA A 476 -19.91 2.99 29.41
C ALA A 476 -21.22 2.33 29.90
N PRO A 477 -21.86 1.47 29.08
CA PRO A 477 -23.14 0.82 29.41
C PRO A 477 -23.14 0.12 30.78
N VAL A 478 -22.03 -0.52 31.14
CA VAL A 478 -21.86 -1.30 32.38
C VAL A 478 -21.85 -0.42 33.64
N VAL A 479 -21.33 0.80 33.53
CA VAL A 479 -21.25 1.78 34.62
C VAL A 479 -22.33 2.86 34.52
N GLY A 480 -23.28 2.68 33.59
CA GLY A 480 -24.37 3.63 33.37
C GLY A 480 -25.24 3.84 34.60
N THR A 481 -25.76 5.06 34.74
CA THR A 481 -26.58 5.45 35.88
C THR A 481 -27.90 4.68 35.86
N PRO A 482 -28.28 3.96 36.93
CA PRO A 482 -29.52 3.20 36.95
C PRO A 482 -30.75 4.12 36.94
N ILE A 483 -31.72 3.84 36.07
CA ILE A 483 -33.03 4.49 36.01
C ILE A 483 -34.13 3.42 36.09
N ALA A 484 -35.11 3.61 36.98
CA ALA A 484 -36.25 2.68 37.07
C ALA A 484 -37.39 3.10 36.12
N VAL A 485 -38.22 2.14 35.72
CA VAL A 485 -39.42 2.40 34.91
C VAL A 485 -40.40 3.27 35.70
N GLY A 486 -40.77 4.42 35.15
CA GLY A 486 -41.60 5.47 35.74
C GLY A 486 -40.81 6.61 36.40
N GLU A 487 -39.48 6.56 36.37
CA GLU A 487 -38.60 7.63 36.87
C GLU A 487 -38.08 8.53 35.74
N THR A 488 -37.64 9.72 36.13
CA THR A 488 -36.98 10.69 35.24
C THR A 488 -35.56 10.94 35.72
N ALA A 489 -34.60 10.80 34.82
CA ALA A 489 -33.21 11.20 35.05
C ALA A 489 -32.90 12.51 34.31
N SER A 490 -31.90 13.25 34.79
CA SER A 490 -31.43 14.49 34.16
C SER A 490 -29.92 14.50 34.14
N GLY A 491 -29.34 14.99 33.04
CA GLY A 491 -27.90 15.11 32.87
C GLY A 491 -27.56 16.17 31.84
N ARG A 492 -26.27 16.28 31.52
CA ARG A 492 -25.77 17.24 30.55
C ARG A 492 -24.57 16.65 29.81
N VAL A 493 -24.67 16.58 28.48
CA VAL A 493 -23.54 16.16 27.64
C VAL A 493 -22.69 17.39 27.29
N ASP A 494 -21.46 17.45 27.80
CA ASP A 494 -20.66 18.68 27.93
C ASP A 494 -19.69 19.04 26.77
N LEU A 495 -19.87 18.42 25.59
CA LEU A 495 -19.09 18.51 24.31
C LEU A 495 -17.94 17.49 24.16
N GLY A 496 -17.90 16.88 22.97
CA GLY A 496 -16.72 16.26 22.36
C GLY A 496 -16.11 15.06 23.11
N GLY A 497 -16.87 13.98 23.28
CA GLY A 497 -16.37 12.71 23.84
C GLY A 497 -17.05 12.26 25.13
N ASP A 498 -17.85 13.14 25.73
CA ASP A 498 -18.72 12.84 26.87
C ASP A 498 -19.93 12.00 26.44
N ILE A 499 -20.19 10.86 27.09
CA ILE A 499 -21.28 9.93 26.74
C ILE A 499 -22.01 9.50 28.01
N ASP A 500 -23.16 10.11 28.28
CA ASP A 500 -23.97 9.69 29.42
C ASP A 500 -24.70 8.36 29.16
N TRP A 501 -24.25 7.25 29.77
CA TRP A 501 -25.03 6.01 29.77
C TRP A 501 -25.97 5.92 30.97
N PHE A 502 -27.19 5.46 30.71
CA PHE A 502 -28.17 5.05 31.70
C PHE A 502 -28.48 3.56 31.56
N ARG A 503 -28.75 2.88 32.68
CA ARG A 503 -29.14 1.46 32.71
C ARG A 503 -30.58 1.31 33.19
N VAL A 504 -31.39 0.56 32.45
CA VAL A 504 -32.78 0.26 32.82
C VAL A 504 -33.06 -1.24 32.71
N ASP A 505 -33.75 -1.80 33.70
CA ASP A 505 -34.15 -3.22 33.70
C ASP A 505 -35.54 -3.36 33.06
N LEU A 506 -35.63 -4.12 31.97
CA LEU A 506 -36.86 -4.32 31.19
C LEU A 506 -37.29 -5.79 31.18
N GLN A 507 -38.59 -6.02 31.00
CA GLN A 507 -39.21 -7.34 30.98
C GLN A 507 -39.67 -7.74 29.59
N ALA A 508 -39.34 -8.97 29.18
CA ALA A 508 -39.66 -9.55 27.88
C ALA A 508 -41.14 -9.41 27.52
N GLY A 509 -41.42 -8.99 26.29
CA GLY A 509 -42.77 -8.88 25.75
C GLY A 509 -43.60 -7.71 26.29
N ARG A 510 -43.05 -6.87 27.17
CA ARG A 510 -43.71 -5.66 27.68
C ARG A 510 -43.29 -4.44 26.86
N ARG A 511 -44.24 -3.54 26.55
CA ARG A 511 -43.94 -2.31 25.80
C ARG A 511 -43.50 -1.18 26.74
N TYR A 512 -42.43 -0.49 26.35
CA TYR A 512 -41.89 0.67 27.06
C TYR A 512 -41.74 1.83 26.10
N GLN A 513 -42.08 3.03 26.55
CA GLN A 513 -41.84 4.29 25.86
C GLN A 513 -40.62 4.97 26.49
N PHE A 514 -39.71 5.42 25.63
CA PHE A 514 -38.51 6.15 26.01
C PHE A 514 -38.64 7.57 25.48
N GLU A 515 -38.41 8.55 26.33
CA GLU A 515 -38.55 9.97 25.97
C GLU A 515 -37.33 10.76 26.46
N LEU A 516 -36.66 11.43 25.52
CA LEU A 516 -35.60 12.39 25.78
C LEU A 516 -36.14 13.80 25.50
N THR A 517 -36.13 14.67 26.50
CA THR A 517 -36.58 16.07 26.37
C THR A 517 -35.41 17.03 26.59
N ILE A 518 -35.30 18.02 25.71
CA ILE A 518 -34.29 19.09 25.76
C ILE A 518 -34.96 20.41 26.13
N PRO A 519 -34.40 21.20 27.07
CA PRO A 519 -34.90 22.54 27.33
C PRO A 519 -34.82 23.43 26.09
N ALA A 520 -35.86 24.24 25.86
CA ALA A 520 -35.92 25.13 24.70
C ALA A 520 -34.77 26.17 24.64
N SER A 521 -34.09 26.43 25.76
CA SER A 521 -32.88 27.28 25.83
C SER A 521 -31.67 26.70 25.09
N ASP A 522 -31.62 25.38 24.90
CA ASP A 522 -30.42 24.67 24.43
C ASP A 522 -30.54 24.22 22.96
N LEU A 523 -31.69 24.47 22.30
CA LEU A 523 -31.99 24.11 20.90
C LEU A 523 -31.22 24.95 19.85
N ALA A 524 -30.30 25.84 20.25
CA ALA A 524 -29.70 26.86 19.40
C ALA A 524 -28.45 26.44 18.60
N ILE A 525 -27.98 25.19 18.73
CA ILE A 525 -26.64 24.76 18.25
C ILE A 525 -26.67 23.87 16.99
N GLY A 526 -27.86 23.56 16.45
CA GLY A 526 -27.98 22.90 15.13
C GLY A 526 -27.66 21.40 15.10
N VAL A 527 -27.50 20.75 16.26
CA VAL A 527 -27.44 19.29 16.40
C VAL A 527 -28.72 18.85 17.11
N ALA A 528 -29.52 18.02 16.44
CA ALA A 528 -30.65 17.33 17.08
C ALA A 528 -30.08 16.12 17.82
N PRO A 529 -30.18 16.01 19.15
CA PRO A 529 -29.68 14.83 19.81
C PRO A 529 -30.57 13.62 19.56
N ASP A 530 -29.93 12.49 19.30
CA ASP A 530 -30.59 11.21 19.11
C ASP A 530 -30.66 10.49 20.47
N LEU A 531 -31.77 9.78 20.72
CA LEU A 531 -31.84 8.84 21.84
C LEU A 531 -31.60 7.44 21.28
N VAL A 532 -30.61 6.76 21.84
CA VAL A 532 -30.22 5.42 21.42
C VAL A 532 -30.41 4.44 22.57
N LEU A 533 -31.10 3.34 22.29
CA LEU A 533 -31.14 2.15 23.12
C LEU A 533 -30.08 1.18 22.62
N ALA A 534 -29.26 0.68 23.54
CA ALA A 534 -28.23 -0.31 23.29
C ALA A 534 -28.36 -1.51 24.23
N ASP A 535 -27.67 -2.59 23.90
CA ASP A 535 -27.40 -3.66 24.86
C ASP A 535 -26.31 -3.23 25.87
N MET A 536 -26.06 -4.08 26.88
CA MET A 536 -25.04 -3.82 27.90
C MET A 536 -23.59 -3.95 27.37
N ALA A 537 -23.40 -4.39 26.13
CA ALA A 537 -22.11 -4.40 25.43
C ALA A 537 -21.89 -3.11 24.62
N GLY A 538 -22.91 -2.24 24.51
CA GLY A 538 -22.85 -0.96 23.80
C GLY A 538 -23.28 -1.03 22.34
N ASN A 539 -23.88 -2.13 21.89
CA ASN A 539 -24.42 -2.25 20.54
C ASN A 539 -25.80 -1.61 20.44
N ASP A 540 -25.99 -0.72 19.47
CA ASP A 540 -27.25 -0.02 19.26
C ASP A 540 -28.37 -0.99 18.82
N LEU A 541 -29.44 -1.07 19.62
CA LEU A 541 -30.64 -1.88 19.35
C LEU A 541 -31.74 -1.06 18.68
N TYR A 542 -31.83 0.23 19.01
CA TYR A 542 -32.83 1.14 18.47
C TYR A 542 -32.34 2.59 18.55
N ALA A 543 -32.57 3.39 17.52
CA ALA A 543 -32.26 4.82 17.52
C ALA A 543 -33.47 5.62 17.05
N ALA A 544 -33.80 6.70 17.79
CA ALA A 544 -34.84 7.64 17.42
C ALA A 544 -34.26 9.04 17.21
N ALA A 545 -34.29 9.49 15.97
CA ALA A 545 -33.90 10.85 15.60
C ALA A 545 -35.02 11.84 15.88
N LEU A 546 -34.67 13.04 16.35
CA LEU A 546 -35.63 14.15 16.41
C LEU A 546 -36.09 14.52 14.99
N GLY A 547 -37.40 14.46 14.76
CA GLY A 547 -38.00 15.01 13.55
C GLY A 547 -37.62 16.48 13.35
N ALA A 548 -37.60 16.93 12.08
CA ALA A 548 -37.08 18.21 11.61
C ALA A 548 -37.28 19.43 12.55
N ARG A 549 -36.23 20.28 12.62
CA ARG A 549 -36.09 21.56 13.34
C ARG A 549 -37.36 22.06 14.04
N GLY A 550 -37.43 21.88 15.37
CA GLY A 550 -38.43 22.51 16.23
C GLY A 550 -39.04 21.62 17.32
N ASN A 551 -38.80 20.30 17.29
CA ASN A 551 -39.25 19.40 18.35
C ASN A 551 -38.16 19.24 19.43
N ALA A 552 -38.54 19.51 20.68
CA ALA A 552 -37.69 19.41 21.86
C ALA A 552 -37.68 18.01 22.50
N VAL A 553 -38.31 17.03 21.85
CA VAL A 553 -38.63 15.71 22.43
C VAL A 553 -38.37 14.61 21.41
N SER A 554 -37.47 13.66 21.74
CA SER A 554 -37.27 12.41 21.00
C SER A 554 -37.97 11.28 21.73
N ARG A 555 -38.72 10.44 21.00
CA ARG A 555 -39.53 9.38 21.59
C ARG A 555 -39.63 8.16 20.70
N PHE A 556 -39.52 6.98 21.30
CA PHE A 556 -39.86 5.71 20.66
C PHE A 556 -40.46 4.71 21.64
N VAL A 557 -41.01 3.62 21.10
CA VAL A 557 -41.54 2.50 21.87
C VAL A 557 -40.73 1.25 21.53
N PHE A 558 -40.27 0.54 22.55
CA PHE A 558 -39.51 -0.70 22.40
C PHE A 558 -40.13 -1.81 23.25
N SER A 559 -40.05 -3.04 22.73
CA SER A 559 -40.50 -4.26 23.42
C SER A 559 -39.31 -5.22 23.47
N PRO A 560 -38.70 -5.47 24.64
CA PRO A 560 -37.55 -6.36 24.73
C PRO A 560 -37.99 -7.80 24.45
N ALA A 561 -37.13 -8.56 23.78
CA ALA A 561 -37.34 -9.98 23.53
C ALA A 561 -36.98 -10.86 24.75
N GLN A 562 -36.17 -10.34 25.67
CA GLN A 562 -35.68 -11.04 26.86
C GLN A 562 -35.73 -10.13 28.09
N ASP A 563 -35.83 -10.72 29.28
CA ASP A 563 -35.67 -9.98 30.53
C ASP A 563 -34.20 -9.58 30.67
N GLY A 564 -33.91 -8.33 31.02
CA GLY A 564 -32.53 -7.90 31.19
C GLY A 564 -32.34 -6.41 31.38
N SER A 565 -31.11 -6.04 31.70
CA SER A 565 -30.67 -4.65 31.69
C SER A 565 -30.39 -4.20 30.26
N TYR A 566 -30.85 -3.02 29.92
CA TYR A 566 -30.61 -2.33 28.67
C TYR A 566 -29.97 -0.97 28.95
N ALA A 567 -29.20 -0.47 27.99
CA ALA A 567 -28.49 0.79 28.12
C ALA A 567 -29.12 1.87 27.24
N LEU A 568 -29.16 3.10 27.73
CA LEU A 568 -29.66 4.27 27.01
C LEU A 568 -28.55 5.31 26.95
N ARG A 569 -28.33 5.91 25.78
CA ARG A 569 -27.45 7.07 25.63
C ARG A 569 -28.16 8.22 24.90
N PRO A 570 -28.20 9.43 25.48
CA PRO A 570 -28.42 10.65 24.72
C PRO A 570 -27.18 10.96 23.89
N ALA A 571 -27.33 11.23 22.59
CA ALA A 571 -26.24 11.58 21.71
C ALA A 571 -26.34 13.05 21.28
N GLY A 572 -25.36 13.90 21.60
CA GLY A 572 -25.33 15.31 21.20
C GLY A 572 -25.13 16.26 22.38
N VAL A 573 -25.02 17.57 22.14
CA VAL A 573 -24.63 18.56 23.16
C VAL A 573 -25.83 19.35 23.64
N ALA A 574 -26.37 19.02 24.81
CA ALA A 574 -27.40 19.79 25.50
C ALA A 574 -27.61 19.30 26.94
N SER A 575 -28.26 20.12 27.76
CA SER A 575 -28.92 19.62 28.96
C SER A 575 -30.15 18.79 28.56
N TYR A 576 -30.48 17.73 29.28
CA TYR A 576 -31.64 16.89 28.94
C TYR A 576 -32.32 16.28 30.16
N THR A 577 -33.55 15.80 29.95
CA THR A 577 -34.26 14.88 30.84
C THR A 577 -34.63 13.61 30.09
N LEU A 578 -34.36 12.45 30.68
CA LEU A 578 -34.65 11.13 30.14
C LEU A 578 -35.73 10.45 30.99
N GLN A 579 -36.78 9.91 30.35
CA GLN A 579 -37.88 9.21 31.01
C GLN A 579 -38.15 7.86 30.33
N VAL A 580 -38.48 6.85 31.15
CA VAL A 580 -38.87 5.51 30.68
C VAL A 580 -40.20 5.11 31.30
N ASP A 581 -41.23 4.91 30.50
CA ASP A 581 -42.57 4.53 30.98
C ASP A 581 -43.03 3.19 30.39
N ALA A 582 -43.77 2.39 31.17
CA ALA A 582 -44.47 1.23 30.62
C ALA A 582 -45.76 1.67 29.91
N VAL A 583 -45.98 1.20 28.68
CA VAL A 583 -47.19 1.51 27.90
C VAL A 583 -48.03 0.24 27.64
N ALA A 584 -49.35 0.41 27.52
CA ALA A 584 -50.26 -0.69 27.26
C ALA A 584 -50.03 -1.29 25.85
N ALA A 585 -50.36 -2.57 25.67
CA ALA A 585 -50.39 -3.18 24.34
C ALA A 585 -51.57 -2.58 23.56
N ASP A 586 -51.29 -1.69 22.61
CA ASP A 586 -52.30 -1.01 21.79
C ASP A 586 -52.36 -1.55 20.35
N ASP A 587 -53.59 -1.53 19.84
CA ASP A 587 -54.17 -2.24 18.72
C ASP A 587 -54.25 -1.34 17.48
N VAL A 588 -53.64 -1.77 16.38
CA VAL A 588 -54.06 -1.47 14.99
C VAL A 588 -54.01 0.00 14.51
N ALA A 589 -53.66 1.02 15.32
CA ALA A 589 -53.82 2.41 14.89
C ALA A 589 -52.76 3.00 13.92
N ASP A 590 -51.54 2.46 13.85
CA ASP A 590 -50.45 3.16 13.13
C ASP A 590 -50.13 2.62 11.72
N LEU A 591 -50.77 1.52 11.31
CA LEU A 591 -50.63 0.94 9.96
C LEU A 591 -51.40 1.73 8.87
N ALA A 592 -52.21 2.73 9.26
CA ALA A 592 -52.97 3.55 8.33
C ALA A 592 -52.12 4.58 7.55
N ALA A 593 -50.86 4.81 7.94
CA ALA A 593 -49.99 5.79 7.28
C ALA A 593 -49.18 5.25 6.09
N LEU A 594 -49.13 3.93 5.85
CA LEU A 594 -48.29 3.34 4.79
C LEU A 594 -48.98 2.29 3.89
N ALA A 595 -50.30 2.08 4.03
CA ALA A 595 -51.02 1.16 3.15
C ALA A 595 -51.26 1.73 1.74
N ARG A 596 -50.51 1.23 0.75
CA ARG A 596 -51.07 0.93 -0.58
C ARG A 596 -50.92 -0.57 -0.86
N PRO A 597 -52.00 -1.27 -1.23
CA PRO A 597 -52.05 -2.73 -1.16
C PRO A 597 -51.56 -3.40 -2.45
N LEU A 598 -50.85 -4.53 -2.31
CA LEU A 598 -50.88 -5.59 -3.30
C LEU A 598 -51.24 -6.91 -2.59
N ASP A 599 -52.50 -7.31 -2.75
CA ASP A 599 -53.04 -8.58 -2.27
C ASP A 599 -52.46 -9.75 -3.08
N VAL A 600 -51.55 -10.52 -2.49
CA VAL A 600 -51.42 -11.96 -2.72
C VAL A 600 -51.11 -12.64 -1.39
N ALA A 601 -52.14 -13.14 -0.73
CA ALA A 601 -52.00 -14.04 0.41
C ALA A 601 -51.58 -15.44 -0.09
N VAL A 602 -50.27 -15.68 -0.10
CA VAL A 602 -49.69 -17.03 -0.02
C VAL A 602 -48.82 -17.04 1.24
N THR A 603 -49.35 -17.65 2.31
CA THR A 603 -48.66 -18.12 3.53
C THR A 603 -47.22 -17.62 3.79
N TYR A 604 -47.06 -16.42 4.36
CA TYR A 604 -45.77 -15.84 4.84
C TYR A 604 -45.59 -15.97 6.36
N GLN A 605 -45.66 -17.18 6.93
CA GLN A 605 -45.40 -17.37 8.36
C GLN A 605 -44.08 -18.12 8.67
N ALA A 606 -43.18 -18.33 7.69
CA ALA A 606 -42.00 -19.20 7.92
C ALA A 606 -40.74 -18.98 7.04
N LEU A 607 -40.56 -17.87 6.31
CA LEU A 607 -39.37 -17.72 5.45
C LEU A 607 -38.57 -16.48 5.86
N GLY A 608 -37.25 -16.62 6.06
CA GLY A 608 -36.32 -15.50 6.07
C GLY A 608 -36.09 -14.95 4.66
N MET A 609 -35.13 -14.05 4.52
CA MET A 609 -34.73 -13.39 3.28
C MET A 609 -34.01 -14.37 2.35
N VAL A 610 -34.25 -14.24 1.05
CA VAL A 610 -33.44 -14.91 0.01
C VAL A 610 -32.84 -13.81 -0.84
N VAL A 611 -31.52 -13.68 -0.83
CA VAL A 611 -30.79 -12.62 -1.53
C VAL A 611 -29.70 -13.24 -2.37
N GLN A 612 -29.60 -12.78 -3.62
CA GLN A 612 -28.59 -13.21 -4.58
C GLN A 612 -27.73 -12.00 -4.98
N GLY A 613 -26.42 -12.19 -4.95
CA GLY A 613 -25.36 -11.24 -5.26
C GLY A 613 -25.07 -11.13 -6.75
N GLY A 614 -23.90 -10.60 -7.08
CA GLY A 614 -23.42 -10.36 -8.44
C GLY A 614 -22.03 -10.95 -8.67
N ASP A 615 -21.31 -10.43 -9.68
CA ASP A 615 -19.92 -10.81 -9.95
C ASP A 615 -18.91 -9.92 -9.17
N GLY A 616 -19.38 -9.08 -8.23
CA GLY A 616 -18.58 -8.11 -7.49
C GLY A 616 -18.55 -8.39 -5.98
N PRO A 617 -17.69 -7.70 -5.19
CA PRO A 617 -17.68 -7.89 -3.74
C PRO A 617 -18.93 -7.29 -3.07
N GLU A 618 -19.61 -8.09 -2.25
CA GLU A 618 -20.82 -7.75 -1.53
C GLU A 618 -20.71 -7.83 0.00
N LEU A 619 -21.63 -7.12 0.68
CA LEU A 619 -21.83 -7.18 2.12
C LEU A 619 -23.26 -7.64 2.41
N PHE A 620 -23.40 -8.85 2.94
CA PHE A 620 -24.68 -9.41 3.35
C PHE A 620 -24.86 -9.32 4.87
N ILE A 621 -25.99 -8.75 5.29
CA ILE A 621 -26.39 -8.66 6.70
C ILE A 621 -27.81 -9.19 6.82
N GLY A 622 -27.96 -10.31 7.51
CA GLY A 622 -29.22 -10.99 7.75
C GLY A 622 -29.97 -10.51 8.97
N GLY A 623 -31.24 -10.91 9.00
CA GLY A 623 -32.22 -10.58 10.01
C GLY A 623 -32.29 -11.65 11.10
N SER A 624 -33.42 -11.70 11.80
CA SER A 624 -33.64 -12.63 12.91
C SER A 624 -34.35 -13.93 12.49
N ARG A 625 -34.22 -14.34 11.23
CA ARG A 625 -34.92 -15.50 10.64
C ARG A 625 -33.96 -16.26 9.74
N ASP A 626 -34.31 -17.51 9.44
CA ASP A 626 -33.57 -18.40 8.52
C ASP A 626 -33.44 -17.79 7.10
N ASP A 627 -32.33 -17.11 6.86
CA ASP A 627 -32.00 -16.38 5.64
C ASP A 627 -31.17 -17.25 4.67
N GLN A 628 -31.17 -16.89 3.38
CA GLN A 628 -30.38 -17.54 2.33
C GLN A 628 -29.65 -16.46 1.53
N PHE A 629 -28.33 -16.46 1.59
CA PHE A 629 -27.47 -15.56 0.85
C PHE A 629 -26.62 -16.34 -0.15
N TYR A 630 -26.58 -15.85 -1.38
CA TYR A 630 -25.79 -16.39 -2.48
C TYR A 630 -24.90 -15.27 -3.02
N GLY A 631 -23.59 -15.35 -2.81
CA GLY A 631 -22.60 -14.35 -3.23
C GLY A 631 -22.30 -14.36 -4.72
N ASP A 632 -22.41 -15.52 -5.36
CA ASP A 632 -22.03 -15.76 -6.77
C ASP A 632 -20.53 -15.54 -7.03
N GLY A 633 -20.04 -14.33 -7.30
CA GLY A 633 -18.60 -14.10 -7.49
C GLY A 633 -18.14 -12.77 -6.91
N GLY A 634 -16.93 -12.71 -6.38
CA GLY A 634 -16.48 -11.54 -5.62
C GLY A 634 -15.89 -11.97 -4.29
N ALA A 635 -15.25 -11.07 -3.55
CA ALA A 635 -14.76 -11.39 -2.21
C ALA A 635 -15.76 -10.84 -1.18
N ASP A 636 -16.68 -11.67 -0.74
CA ASP A 636 -17.87 -11.26 -0.03
C ASP A 636 -17.72 -11.32 1.49
N ILE A 637 -18.52 -10.51 2.18
CA ILE A 637 -18.65 -10.52 3.64
C ILE A 637 -20.09 -10.91 4.00
N LEU A 638 -20.25 -12.08 4.63
CA LEU A 638 -21.56 -12.66 4.95
C LEU A 638 -21.79 -12.70 6.48
N SER A 639 -22.92 -12.18 6.92
CA SER A 639 -23.40 -12.27 8.31
C SER A 639 -24.87 -12.67 8.32
N GLY A 640 -25.18 -13.91 8.69
CA GLY A 640 -26.56 -14.42 8.72
C GLY A 640 -27.45 -13.79 9.80
N GLY A 641 -26.87 -13.48 10.96
CA GLY A 641 -27.64 -12.97 12.09
C GLY A 641 -28.31 -14.13 12.86
N PRO A 642 -29.39 -13.88 13.61
CA PRO A 642 -30.14 -14.96 14.27
C PRO A 642 -30.98 -15.79 13.29
N GLY A 643 -30.82 -17.10 13.29
CA GLY A 643 -31.57 -17.99 12.40
C GLY A 643 -30.85 -19.31 12.19
N ASN A 644 -31.36 -20.18 11.32
CA ASN A 644 -30.50 -21.18 10.71
C ASN A 644 -30.28 -20.76 9.26
N ASP A 645 -29.17 -20.08 9.00
CA ASP A 645 -28.95 -19.40 7.74
C ASP A 645 -28.17 -20.26 6.74
N LEU A 646 -28.39 -20.04 5.45
CA LEU A 646 -27.57 -20.57 4.37
C LEU A 646 -26.72 -19.44 3.81
N LEU A 647 -25.40 -19.52 3.98
CA LEU A 647 -24.44 -18.54 3.48
C LEU A 647 -23.57 -19.22 2.40
N ASP A 648 -23.88 -18.94 1.13
CA ASP A 648 -23.10 -19.41 -0.01
C ASP A 648 -22.22 -18.27 -0.52
N GLY A 649 -20.90 -18.36 -0.33
CA GLY A 649 -19.94 -17.33 -0.76
C GLY A 649 -19.68 -17.34 -2.27
N GLY A 650 -19.83 -18.49 -2.93
CA GLY A 650 -19.60 -18.61 -4.36
C GLY A 650 -18.11 -18.67 -4.73
N ALA A 651 -17.66 -17.75 -5.59
CA ALA A 651 -16.31 -17.75 -6.16
C ALA A 651 -15.45 -16.59 -5.65
N ALA A 652 -14.18 -16.90 -5.38
CA ALA A 652 -13.12 -16.08 -4.80
C ALA A 652 -12.90 -16.42 -3.31
N ILE A 653 -12.60 -15.44 -2.45
CA ILE A 653 -12.27 -15.70 -1.03
C ILE A 653 -13.28 -14.94 -0.19
N ASP A 654 -14.19 -15.70 0.41
CA ASP A 654 -15.35 -15.17 1.11
C ASP A 654 -15.21 -15.29 2.62
N LEU A 655 -15.76 -14.31 3.34
CA LEU A 655 -15.66 -14.16 4.77
C LEU A 655 -17.02 -14.21 5.45
N ALA A 656 -17.28 -15.29 6.21
CA ALA A 656 -18.40 -15.30 7.15
C ALA A 656 -17.99 -14.68 8.49
N ARG A 657 -18.81 -13.76 9.01
CA ARG A 657 -18.58 -13.05 10.28
C ARG A 657 -19.59 -13.45 11.34
N TYR A 658 -19.07 -13.71 12.54
CA TYR A 658 -19.86 -14.10 13.70
C TYR A 658 -19.52 -13.21 14.91
N PRO A 659 -20.52 -12.69 15.64
CA PRO A 659 -20.26 -11.89 16.83
C PRO A 659 -19.82 -12.76 18.02
N GLY A 660 -18.97 -12.24 18.89
CA GLY A 660 -18.42 -12.99 20.03
C GLY A 660 -17.15 -13.77 19.68
N THR A 661 -16.82 -14.78 20.48
CA THR A 661 -15.51 -15.46 20.42
C THR A 661 -15.62 -16.83 19.77
N LYS A 662 -14.53 -17.36 19.20
CA LYS A 662 -14.52 -18.71 18.57
C LYS A 662 -15.05 -19.81 19.50
N VAL A 663 -14.83 -19.70 20.80
CA VAL A 663 -15.28 -20.71 21.79
C VAL A 663 -16.80 -20.74 21.98
N ASP A 664 -17.50 -19.70 21.54
CA ASP A 664 -18.97 -19.65 21.54
C ASP A 664 -19.58 -20.52 20.44
N TYR A 665 -18.76 -21.00 19.50
CA TYR A 665 -19.21 -21.72 18.32
C TYR A 665 -18.68 -23.15 18.25
N ARG A 666 -19.49 -24.04 17.71
CA ARG A 666 -19.08 -25.38 17.31
C ARG A 666 -19.13 -25.48 15.80
N LEU A 667 -18.00 -25.79 15.19
CA LEU A 667 -17.90 -26.11 13.78
C LEU A 667 -18.05 -27.61 13.57
N SER A 668 -18.74 -27.97 12.50
CA SER A 668 -18.74 -29.33 11.97
C SER A 668 -18.71 -29.32 10.45
N HIS A 669 -17.87 -30.15 9.84
CA HIS A 669 -17.75 -30.26 8.40
C HIS A 669 -18.61 -31.42 7.86
N GLY A 670 -19.44 -31.12 6.86
CA GLY A 670 -20.30 -32.06 6.14
C GLY A 670 -19.79 -32.34 4.72
N ALA A 671 -20.62 -32.96 3.88
CA ALA A 671 -20.27 -33.19 2.48
C ALA A 671 -20.35 -31.87 1.67
N GLY A 672 -19.26 -31.11 1.64
CA GLY A 672 -19.12 -29.89 0.85
C GLY A 672 -19.69 -28.61 1.50
N SER A 673 -19.99 -28.66 2.80
CA SER A 673 -20.44 -27.49 3.57
C SER A 673 -19.96 -27.54 5.01
N TRP A 674 -19.87 -26.37 5.64
CA TRP A 674 -19.63 -26.24 7.08
C TRP A 674 -20.92 -25.90 7.79
N ALA A 675 -21.11 -26.45 8.99
CA ALA A 675 -22.13 -25.96 9.90
C ALA A 675 -21.47 -25.23 11.07
N VAL A 676 -21.95 -24.02 11.36
CA VAL A 676 -21.50 -23.16 12.46
C VAL A 676 -22.64 -23.03 13.45
N GLN A 677 -22.56 -23.74 14.57
CA GLN A 677 -23.57 -23.71 15.62
C GLN A 677 -23.16 -22.73 16.73
N ASP A 678 -24.00 -21.75 17.04
CA ASP A 678 -23.86 -20.92 18.24
C ASP A 678 -24.26 -21.71 19.48
N LEU A 679 -23.31 -21.95 20.39
CA LEU A 679 -23.51 -22.70 21.63
C LEU A 679 -24.28 -21.90 22.68
N ARG A 680 -24.41 -20.58 22.49
CA ARG A 680 -25.25 -19.71 23.32
C ARG A 680 -26.71 -19.76 22.88
N GLY A 681 -26.96 -20.21 21.65
CA GLY A 681 -28.28 -20.35 21.04
C GLY A 681 -28.93 -19.04 20.61
N ALA A 682 -28.19 -17.93 20.60
CA ALA A 682 -28.69 -16.62 20.20
C ALA A 682 -28.75 -16.48 18.68
N LEU A 683 -27.80 -17.11 17.97
CA LEU A 683 -27.72 -17.03 16.51
C LEU A 683 -28.23 -18.27 15.78
N GLY A 684 -28.38 -19.42 16.44
CA GLY A 684 -28.83 -20.65 15.79
C GLY A 684 -27.70 -21.46 15.14
N THR A 685 -27.95 -22.10 13.99
CA THR A 685 -26.98 -22.96 13.30
C THR A 685 -26.98 -22.70 11.80
N ASP A 686 -25.88 -22.15 11.31
CA ASP A 686 -25.75 -21.77 9.91
C ASP A 686 -25.05 -22.84 9.10
N THR A 687 -25.34 -22.84 7.80
CA THR A 687 -24.70 -23.67 6.78
C THR A 687 -23.89 -22.79 5.84
N LEU A 688 -22.58 -22.98 5.79
CA LEU A 688 -21.66 -22.29 4.89
C LEU A 688 -21.32 -23.17 3.69
N VAL A 689 -21.42 -22.62 2.49
CA VAL A 689 -21.01 -23.23 1.21
C VAL A 689 -20.09 -22.25 0.51
N GLY A 690 -18.96 -22.71 -0.05
CA GLY A 690 -18.03 -21.80 -0.76
C GLY A 690 -17.58 -20.61 0.09
N VAL A 691 -17.31 -20.82 1.39
CA VAL A 691 -16.77 -19.80 2.29
C VAL A 691 -15.42 -20.26 2.82
N GLU A 692 -14.38 -19.49 2.52
CA GLU A 692 -12.99 -19.87 2.82
C GLU A 692 -12.50 -19.30 4.16
N ARG A 693 -13.13 -18.23 4.67
CA ARG A 693 -12.71 -17.53 5.89
C ARG A 693 -13.86 -17.37 6.88
N LEU A 694 -13.55 -17.56 8.16
CA LEU A 694 -14.49 -17.42 9.26
C LEU A 694 -13.89 -16.53 10.35
N ALA A 695 -14.48 -15.35 10.57
CA ALA A 695 -14.04 -14.41 11.59
C ALA A 695 -15.03 -14.33 12.76
N PHE A 696 -14.45 -14.17 13.96
CA PHE A 696 -15.19 -14.00 15.21
C PHE A 696 -14.83 -12.65 15.80
N GLU A 697 -15.77 -11.71 15.91
CA GLU A 697 -15.48 -10.30 16.25
C GLU A 697 -14.82 -10.11 17.62
N GLY A 698 -15.03 -11.04 18.55
CA GLY A 698 -14.39 -11.07 19.87
C GLY A 698 -13.05 -11.82 19.91
N SER A 699 -12.57 -12.35 18.77
CA SER A 699 -11.30 -13.11 18.69
C SER A 699 -10.27 -12.35 17.85
N PRO A 700 -8.99 -12.30 18.27
CA PRO A 700 -7.94 -11.69 17.45
C PRO A 700 -7.58 -12.54 16.23
N THR A 701 -7.93 -13.84 16.25
CA THR A 701 -7.66 -14.77 15.16
C THR A 701 -8.95 -15.17 14.44
N ALA A 702 -8.81 -15.51 13.17
CA ALA A 702 -9.84 -16.07 12.32
C ALA A 702 -9.47 -17.51 11.92
N LEU A 703 -10.38 -18.20 11.23
CA LEU A 703 -10.19 -19.56 10.76
C LEU A 703 -10.24 -19.61 9.24
N ALA A 704 -9.27 -20.27 8.62
CA ALA A 704 -9.27 -20.58 7.20
C ALA A 704 -9.75 -22.02 6.97
N LEU A 705 -10.72 -22.19 6.07
CA LEU A 705 -11.45 -23.44 5.85
C LEU A 705 -11.06 -24.15 4.55
N ASP A 706 -10.41 -23.46 3.62
CA ASP A 706 -10.02 -23.93 2.29
C ASP A 706 -8.74 -24.76 2.32
N LEU A 707 -8.74 -25.86 3.07
CA LEU A 707 -7.59 -26.77 3.13
C LEU A 707 -7.36 -27.51 1.81
N ASP A 708 -8.34 -27.55 0.90
CA ASP A 708 -8.13 -28.01 -0.47
C ASP A 708 -7.64 -26.88 -1.41
N GLY A 709 -7.56 -25.65 -0.90
CA GLY A 709 -7.15 -24.42 -1.59
C GLY A 709 -5.92 -23.74 -0.94
N GLN A 710 -6.01 -22.43 -0.72
CA GLN A 710 -4.87 -21.60 -0.30
C GLN A 710 -4.38 -21.96 1.11
N ALA A 711 -5.29 -22.17 2.07
CA ALA A 711 -4.90 -22.58 3.42
C ALA A 711 -4.18 -23.93 3.43
N GLY A 712 -4.57 -24.85 2.55
CA GLY A 712 -3.88 -26.11 2.37
C GLY A 712 -2.42 -25.95 1.94
N VAL A 713 -2.18 -25.09 0.96
CA VAL A 713 -0.83 -24.77 0.47
C VAL A 713 0.03 -24.18 1.61
N VAL A 714 -0.52 -23.21 2.34
CA VAL A 714 0.18 -22.55 3.45
C VAL A 714 0.51 -23.56 4.57
N ALA A 715 -0.47 -24.36 4.99
CA ALA A 715 -0.28 -25.33 6.06
C ALA A 715 0.78 -26.38 5.70
N LYS A 716 0.75 -26.92 4.48
CA LYS A 716 1.73 -27.90 4.02
C LYS A 716 3.14 -27.31 3.93
N LEU A 717 3.28 -26.08 3.41
CA LEU A 717 4.57 -25.40 3.32
C LEU A 717 5.14 -25.09 4.70
N ILE A 718 4.34 -24.55 5.63
CA ILE A 718 4.76 -24.31 7.02
C ILE A 718 5.21 -25.63 7.67
N GLY A 719 4.41 -26.69 7.50
CA GLY A 719 4.72 -28.03 7.97
C GLY A 719 6.07 -28.56 7.49
N ALA A 720 6.35 -28.40 6.19
CA ALA A 720 7.61 -28.89 5.61
C ALA A 720 8.81 -28.03 5.99
N LEU A 721 8.66 -26.70 6.01
CA LEU A 721 9.76 -25.76 6.20
C LEU A 721 10.11 -25.56 7.69
N PHE A 722 9.11 -25.42 8.56
CA PHE A 722 9.29 -25.05 9.96
C PHE A 722 8.81 -26.14 10.94
N GLY A 723 8.04 -27.12 10.45
CA GLY A 723 7.52 -28.21 11.26
C GLY A 723 6.09 -27.99 11.77
N PRO A 724 5.41 -29.06 12.26
CA PRO A 724 3.99 -29.01 12.61
C PRO A 724 3.65 -28.06 13.76
N ALA A 725 4.59 -27.79 14.68
CA ALA A 725 4.37 -26.87 15.80
C ALA A 725 4.13 -25.42 15.34
N TRP A 726 4.63 -25.06 14.16
CA TRP A 726 4.46 -23.71 13.59
C TRP A 726 3.06 -23.45 13.06
N LEU A 727 2.22 -24.47 12.90
CA LEU A 727 0.82 -24.30 12.51
C LEU A 727 -0.02 -23.65 13.61
N ALA A 728 0.48 -23.62 14.85
CA ALA A 728 -0.13 -22.86 15.95
C ALA A 728 0.23 -21.36 15.92
N ARG A 729 1.14 -20.94 15.03
CA ARG A 729 1.53 -19.53 14.87
C ARG A 729 0.61 -18.83 13.89
N ALA A 730 -0.53 -18.37 14.41
CA ALA A 730 -1.56 -17.69 13.62
C ALA A 730 -1.01 -16.49 12.82
N ASP A 731 -0.02 -15.78 13.37
CA ASP A 731 0.72 -14.71 12.69
C ASP A 731 1.42 -15.19 11.40
N VAL A 732 2.10 -16.34 11.47
CA VAL A 732 2.82 -16.91 10.32
C VAL A 732 1.85 -17.49 9.28
N VAL A 733 0.79 -18.16 9.73
CA VAL A 733 -0.27 -18.64 8.85
C VAL A 733 -0.93 -17.46 8.13
N GLY A 734 -1.18 -16.36 8.84
CA GLY A 734 -1.76 -15.13 8.29
C GLY A 734 -0.91 -14.50 7.18
N VAL A 735 0.41 -14.38 7.41
CA VAL A 735 1.36 -13.90 6.39
C VAL A 735 1.33 -14.78 5.14
N GLY A 736 1.32 -16.10 5.29
CA GLY A 736 1.25 -17.03 4.16
C GLY A 736 -0.05 -16.90 3.36
N LEU A 737 -1.19 -16.78 4.05
CA LEU A 737 -2.50 -16.61 3.43
C LEU A 737 -2.63 -15.26 2.71
N ALA A 738 -2.08 -14.18 3.26
CA ALA A 738 -2.10 -12.86 2.64
C ALA A 738 -1.26 -12.77 1.35
N ALA A 739 -0.26 -13.65 1.19
CA ALA A 739 0.63 -13.64 0.03
C ALA A 739 0.03 -14.33 -1.22
N LEU A 740 -0.69 -15.44 -1.04
CA LEU A 740 -1.19 -16.29 -2.15
C LEU A 740 -2.15 -15.62 -3.15
N PRO A 741 -2.90 -14.55 -2.81
CA PRO A 741 -3.65 -13.78 -3.82
C PRO A 741 -2.76 -13.10 -4.87
N THR A 742 -1.48 -12.85 -4.54
CA THR A 742 -0.54 -12.09 -5.40
C THR A 742 0.70 -12.88 -5.83
N MET A 743 0.91 -14.06 -5.24
CA MET A 743 2.09 -14.90 -5.46
C MET A 743 1.68 -16.35 -5.71
N SER A 744 2.43 -17.03 -6.58
CA SER A 744 2.32 -18.48 -6.74
C SER A 744 2.85 -19.23 -5.51
N PRO A 745 2.42 -20.49 -5.29
CA PRO A 745 2.99 -21.33 -4.23
C PRO A 745 4.52 -21.45 -4.30
N LEU A 746 5.10 -21.45 -5.50
CA LEU A 746 6.54 -21.51 -5.71
C LEU A 746 7.24 -20.21 -5.28
N GLU A 747 6.66 -19.06 -5.58
CA GLU A 747 7.19 -17.77 -5.12
C GLU A 747 7.08 -17.64 -3.60
N LEU A 748 5.97 -18.09 -3.00
CA LEU A 748 5.82 -18.14 -1.55
C LEU A 748 6.87 -19.05 -0.90
N ALA A 749 7.09 -20.26 -1.45
CA ALA A 749 8.14 -21.15 -0.99
C ALA A 749 9.53 -20.52 -1.13
N GLN A 750 9.79 -19.80 -2.23
CA GLN A 750 11.04 -19.09 -2.46
C GLN A 750 11.26 -17.98 -1.42
N VAL A 751 10.25 -17.16 -1.16
CA VAL A 751 10.29 -16.11 -0.12
C VAL A 751 10.56 -16.74 1.25
N ALA A 752 9.87 -17.83 1.57
CA ALA A 752 10.02 -18.51 2.85
C ALA A 752 11.44 -19.04 3.07
N VAL A 753 12.03 -19.78 2.11
CA VAL A 753 13.38 -20.36 2.27
C VAL A 753 14.50 -19.31 2.27
N THR A 754 14.27 -18.13 1.68
CA THR A 754 15.22 -17.01 1.72
C THR A 754 15.03 -16.07 2.90
N SER A 755 14.00 -16.28 3.72
CA SER A 755 13.71 -15.40 4.85
C SER A 755 14.70 -15.57 5.99
N ASP A 756 15.04 -14.47 6.66
CA ASP A 756 15.82 -14.51 7.91
C ASP A 756 15.12 -15.35 8.98
N LEU A 757 13.78 -15.38 8.96
CA LEU A 757 12.98 -16.26 9.82
C LEU A 757 13.37 -17.73 9.61
N PHE A 758 13.44 -18.19 8.37
CA PHE A 758 13.84 -19.56 8.05
C PHE A 758 15.29 -19.85 8.45
N ALA A 759 16.22 -18.96 8.14
CA ALA A 759 17.61 -19.13 8.56
C ALA A 759 17.79 -19.11 10.08
N SER A 760 16.97 -18.34 10.81
CA SER A 760 17.03 -18.31 12.28
C SER A 760 16.58 -19.63 12.92
N GLU A 761 15.62 -20.32 12.30
CA GLU A 761 15.10 -21.60 12.77
C GLU A 761 15.98 -22.79 12.34
N VAL A 762 16.49 -22.75 11.11
CA VAL A 762 17.28 -23.85 10.52
C VAL A 762 18.79 -23.68 10.74
N GLY A 763 19.23 -22.48 11.11
CA GLY A 763 20.61 -22.11 11.41
C GLY A 763 21.35 -21.42 10.26
N SER A 764 21.03 -21.75 9.00
CA SER A 764 21.57 -21.06 7.82
C SER A 764 20.75 -21.33 6.56
N HIS A 765 21.05 -20.62 5.47
CA HIS A 765 20.50 -20.90 4.14
C HIS A 765 21.27 -22.00 3.37
N SER A 766 22.17 -22.74 4.02
CA SER A 766 22.95 -23.77 3.33
C SER A 766 22.06 -24.93 2.87
N ASN A 767 22.37 -25.50 1.69
CA ASN A 767 21.62 -26.66 1.16
C ASN A 767 21.59 -27.84 2.13
N ARG A 768 22.68 -28.04 2.88
CA ARG A 768 22.78 -29.13 3.86
C ARG A 768 21.85 -28.89 5.05
N ASP A 769 21.81 -27.68 5.60
CA ASP A 769 20.97 -27.36 6.76
C ASP A 769 19.50 -27.35 6.36
N PHE A 770 19.17 -26.79 5.19
CA PHE A 770 17.84 -26.87 4.57
C PHE A 770 17.35 -28.33 4.48
N VAL A 771 18.14 -29.23 3.87
CA VAL A 771 17.75 -30.64 3.71
C VAL A 771 17.59 -31.31 5.08
N PHE A 772 18.50 -31.04 6.02
CA PHE A 772 18.43 -31.62 7.35
C PHE A 772 17.13 -31.23 8.07
N ALA A 773 16.79 -29.94 8.07
CA ALA A 773 15.58 -29.44 8.71
C ALA A 773 14.30 -29.93 8.03
N VAL A 774 14.16 -29.73 6.70
CA VAL A 774 12.96 -30.14 5.95
C VAL A 774 12.73 -31.64 6.08
N TYR A 775 13.77 -32.46 5.97
CA TYR A 775 13.63 -33.90 6.20
C TYR A 775 13.17 -34.19 7.63
N THR A 776 13.74 -33.53 8.63
CA THR A 776 13.36 -33.72 10.03
C THR A 776 11.90 -33.35 10.28
N HIS A 777 11.41 -32.28 9.67
CA HIS A 777 10.02 -31.84 9.80
C HIS A 777 9.05 -32.79 9.09
N VAL A 778 9.36 -33.21 7.86
CA VAL A 778 8.51 -34.11 7.06
C VAL A 778 8.45 -35.52 7.63
N PHE A 779 9.55 -36.04 8.19
CA PHE A 779 9.65 -37.42 8.68
C PHE A 779 9.63 -37.55 10.20
N GLY A 780 9.63 -36.43 10.94
CA GLY A 780 9.68 -36.40 12.41
C GLY A 780 11.00 -36.94 13.00
N ARG A 781 12.05 -37.10 12.19
CA ARG A 781 13.35 -37.63 12.61
C ARG A 781 14.49 -37.11 11.72
N PRO A 782 15.71 -36.96 12.26
CA PRO A 782 16.87 -36.58 11.47
C PRO A 782 17.15 -37.56 10.30
N PRO A 783 17.62 -37.06 9.15
CA PRO A 783 18.00 -37.92 8.03
C PRO A 783 19.22 -38.79 8.34
N ALA A 784 19.25 -39.99 7.74
CA ALA A 784 20.49 -40.76 7.68
C ALA A 784 21.52 -40.04 6.79
N ASN A 785 22.82 -40.25 7.03
CA ASN A 785 23.89 -39.59 6.26
C ASN A 785 23.77 -39.80 4.73
N ALA A 786 23.29 -40.98 4.31
CA ALA A 786 23.09 -41.28 2.89
C ALA A 786 21.97 -40.41 2.27
N ASP A 787 20.85 -40.24 2.97
CA ASP A 787 19.72 -39.42 2.50
C ASP A 787 20.11 -37.94 2.49
N LEU A 788 20.73 -37.46 3.57
CA LEU A 788 21.23 -36.09 3.67
C LEU A 788 22.18 -35.76 2.51
N GLN A 789 23.13 -36.65 2.20
CA GLN A 789 24.03 -36.47 1.05
C GLN A 789 23.29 -36.51 -0.27
N ALA A 790 22.36 -37.45 -0.47
CA ALA A 790 21.64 -37.59 -1.73
C ALA A 790 20.82 -36.34 -2.06
N TYR A 791 20.02 -35.83 -1.11
CA TYR A 791 19.20 -34.65 -1.30
C TYR A 791 20.02 -33.36 -1.38
N THR A 792 21.08 -33.22 -0.57
CA THR A 792 21.98 -32.05 -0.67
C THR A 792 22.62 -31.98 -2.06
N ALA A 793 23.03 -33.12 -2.61
CA ALA A 793 23.66 -33.18 -3.93
C ALA A 793 22.68 -32.86 -5.08
N LEU A 794 21.36 -33.03 -4.90
CA LEU A 794 20.36 -32.57 -5.88
C LEU A 794 20.31 -31.05 -5.96
N LEU A 795 20.40 -30.38 -4.80
CA LEU A 795 20.44 -28.91 -4.71
C LEU A 795 21.77 -28.35 -5.24
N ASP A 796 22.89 -28.96 -4.87
CA ASP A 796 24.23 -28.51 -5.28
C ASP A 796 24.44 -28.63 -6.80
N ARG A 797 23.78 -29.60 -7.45
CA ARG A 797 23.79 -29.75 -8.91
C ARG A 797 22.74 -28.90 -9.64
N GLY A 798 21.90 -28.18 -8.90
CA GLY A 798 20.82 -27.36 -9.47
C GLY A 798 19.68 -28.17 -10.11
N GLU A 799 19.57 -29.47 -9.83
CA GLU A 799 18.45 -30.30 -10.28
C GLU A 799 17.14 -29.91 -9.55
N TYR A 800 17.29 -29.42 -8.32
CA TYR A 800 16.24 -28.77 -7.54
C TYR A 800 16.76 -27.45 -6.99
N THR A 801 15.86 -26.49 -6.76
CA THR A 801 16.12 -25.37 -5.85
C THR A 801 15.56 -25.72 -4.47
N GLN A 802 15.95 -24.98 -3.44
CA GLN A 802 15.36 -25.16 -2.11
C GLN A 802 13.83 -24.97 -2.16
N ALA A 803 13.34 -23.98 -2.92
CA ALA A 803 11.91 -23.74 -3.08
C ALA A 803 11.17 -24.90 -3.78
N THR A 804 11.72 -25.45 -4.87
CA THR A 804 11.06 -26.57 -5.57
C THR A 804 11.11 -27.86 -4.75
N LEU A 805 12.19 -28.09 -4.00
CA LEU A 805 12.28 -29.22 -3.08
C LEU A 805 11.35 -29.06 -1.87
N ALA A 806 11.16 -27.82 -1.37
CA ALA A 806 10.21 -27.52 -0.30
C ALA A 806 8.77 -27.79 -0.73
N LEU A 807 8.37 -27.43 -1.95
CA LEU A 807 7.05 -27.80 -2.48
C LEU A 807 6.85 -29.30 -2.59
N ALA A 808 7.84 -30.02 -3.12
CA ALA A 808 7.78 -31.48 -3.20
C ALA A 808 7.68 -32.12 -1.80
N ALA A 809 8.36 -31.55 -0.81
CA ALA A 809 8.29 -31.95 0.59
C ALA A 809 6.93 -31.61 1.22
N ALA A 810 6.33 -30.47 0.88
CA ALA A 810 5.04 -30.02 1.37
C ALA A 810 3.91 -31.00 1.00
N ASP A 811 3.92 -31.54 -0.22
CA ASP A 811 2.95 -32.53 -0.69
C ASP A 811 3.34 -33.99 -0.37
N ALA A 812 4.46 -34.21 0.32
CA ALA A 812 4.86 -35.56 0.71
C ALA A 812 3.80 -36.19 1.63
N PRO A 813 3.39 -37.45 1.42
CA PRO A 813 2.39 -38.11 2.27
C PRO A 813 2.75 -38.09 3.76
N GLN A 814 4.04 -38.18 4.07
CA GLN A 814 4.55 -38.10 5.43
C GLN A 814 4.35 -36.71 6.06
N ASN A 815 4.49 -35.64 5.28
CA ASN A 815 4.21 -34.29 5.76
C ASN A 815 2.73 -34.14 6.12
N LEU A 816 1.82 -34.62 5.26
CA LEU A 816 0.38 -34.58 5.51
C LEU A 816 -0.02 -35.31 6.80
N VAL A 817 0.65 -36.43 7.10
CA VAL A 817 0.46 -37.15 8.37
C VAL A 817 1.03 -36.35 9.54
N ASN A 818 2.24 -35.79 9.41
CA ASN A 818 2.91 -35.08 10.49
C ASN A 818 2.20 -33.80 10.91
N ILE A 819 1.57 -33.09 9.97
CA ILE A 819 0.79 -31.88 10.25
C ILE A 819 -0.66 -32.16 10.65
N ASP A 820 -1.06 -33.42 10.76
CA ASP A 820 -2.45 -33.83 10.94
C ASP A 820 -3.39 -33.13 9.93
N PHE A 821 -3.04 -33.21 8.64
CA PHE A 821 -3.76 -32.48 7.60
C PHE A 821 -5.25 -32.85 7.53
N VAL A 822 -5.59 -34.09 7.87
CA VAL A 822 -6.98 -34.54 7.98
C VAL A 822 -7.70 -33.84 9.15
N GLY A 823 -7.02 -33.66 10.29
CA GLY A 823 -7.53 -32.84 11.40
C GLY A 823 -7.74 -31.39 10.99
N LEU A 824 -6.81 -30.80 10.24
CA LEU A 824 -6.95 -29.44 9.70
C LEU A 824 -8.11 -29.33 8.71
N GLN A 825 -8.30 -30.30 7.82
CA GLN A 825 -9.45 -30.35 6.90
C GLN A 825 -10.79 -30.45 7.64
N ALA A 826 -10.82 -31.03 8.83
CA ALA A 826 -12.02 -31.15 9.64
C ALA A 826 -12.29 -29.94 10.56
N GLY A 827 -11.26 -29.16 10.89
CA GLY A 827 -11.35 -28.09 11.90
C GLY A 827 -10.94 -26.68 11.43
N GLY A 828 -10.41 -26.54 10.21
CA GLY A 828 -9.77 -25.32 9.72
C GLY A 828 -8.39 -25.08 10.34
N ILE A 829 -7.70 -24.04 9.86
CA ILE A 829 -6.44 -23.55 10.44
C ILE A 829 -6.58 -22.11 10.93
N GLU A 830 -6.13 -21.84 12.16
CA GLU A 830 -6.18 -20.49 12.72
C GLU A 830 -5.14 -19.57 12.10
N TYR A 831 -5.52 -18.33 11.84
CA TYR A 831 -4.64 -17.31 11.30
C TYR A 831 -4.96 -15.93 11.88
N LEU A 832 -3.98 -15.04 11.84
CA LEU A 832 -4.14 -13.62 12.16
C LEU A 832 -4.51 -12.88 10.87
N PRO A 833 -5.70 -12.24 10.78
CA PRO A 833 -6.04 -11.39 9.65
C PRO A 833 -5.03 -10.25 9.48
N GLY A 834 -4.64 -9.97 8.24
CA GLY A 834 -3.67 -8.92 7.88
C GLY A 834 -4.23 -7.52 7.85
#